data_AF-A0A1Y4V2A3-F1
#
_entry.id   AF-A0A1Y4V2A3-F1
#
_cell.length_a   1.000
_cell.length_b   1.000
_cell.length_c   1.000
_cell.angle_alpha   90.00
_cell.angle_beta   90.00
_cell.angle_gamma   90.00
#
_symmetry.space_group_name_H-M   'P 1'
#
loop_
_entity.id
_entity.type
_entity.pdbx_description
1 polymer ?
#
loop_
_entity_poly.entity_id
_entity_poly.type
_entity_poly.pdbx_seq_one_letter_code
_entity_poly.pdbx_strand_id
1 'polypeptide(L)'
;MIHSSGKRRRYKRYLSVFIAFVMVCSVFIPAFAKSAGNGKDGDEATKASAAITYEFYSDGELYDSQTVKDGETLKEPSEPDKDGSTFEGWYTSRDGGSKFTDFSKQSVTESKTVKLYARWQEMEEPETESVEAVTDKNTLGNDTENSEEVSEEADSGKKADASEETGSDIKEEDSKEQTESGQADDVSDETKNETEESEDEDSSKTEEVSDKEDISKQDETESSSDVSQSDEISEDSDKIKDEDTENVATEDDAIVDSADTSDDMEKNEGNTAVIQPQRELGNGISPLNINGPREVSVGETITLSGQYGSNHFWSAYPSSRVSLNQDGNSVDVTGVTEGTVWITHTYWSWGGQQTETYTIQVTAASSGQSYVLYTYTLIPGKTTESTGSADQIWNGMGVGTISGLGSPDSHNTNEELDNGYGNNGADITCPTSYPDITVDGVPYKYADTKDKENLKGYYTITWFRVVVAEGANAGHNNYNQPVIDGKKTFHLDGYITLNETNQYTVDFKLKDAGEQTFEPVDPEQYTKRVPEGFETDELLIPNENEPNVYPLTKTVNGITYTFDGWYLDETCTQKVDFNNYRINANTTFYARYVPETQNITVEKQVVTTSQTDLTKDFRFTCEYTNASGNKQTITLNLSNDETGTIANVPVGTELKLTETNASGYTTSAKYDDKTIQANETTGDTRTMTVQTTNDNSTIVVTNRKQIAETGQDENFIIVEKKFTGITEDQIPVNFQITVTGQNGTSYTLTKNSSGWEEVDSADGSIIWRWKISGVGTGEYTVSEENEEIADYTVTTTGDSGSVTVEAADVAIEATKYPTCSHTNWPVGVEGNENFLFAAALTGSSGCIVISSEPLSASVRAAVTAKVTTYGSWHEPVQFYSVSNDGQEYSIDGKIFRYDEANSQIIIGQTSDWKHVASLSYDITEASNPEIAITNAYKKNTSSIEVKKLVTGNLSDYDKKFAFTASWLGSDGTQKTEEFSLSHNDNGKTLNDLPVGTPVTISENRDGYDLENIKQGNTELSEDKITSDGTNSSCTVTVTNEPMTITFTNEKDAIVDVGIRMDNLPYILMLALVAGGAAAAVILRRRRS
;
A
#
# COMPACT_ATOMS: atom_id res chain seq x y z
N MET A 1 -24.87 29.98 40.18
CA MET A 1 -25.61 29.96 41.45
C MET A 1 -25.26 28.69 42.24
N ILE A 2 -25.37 28.72 43.57
CA ILE A 2 -25.83 27.61 44.47
C ILE A 2 -25.41 26.18 44.01
N HIS A 3 -24.26 25.64 44.47
CA HIS A 3 -24.11 24.77 45.68
C HIS A 3 -24.58 23.31 45.52
N SER A 4 -24.03 22.29 46.20
CA SER A 4 -22.74 22.15 46.93
C SER A 4 -22.56 20.72 47.47
N SER A 5 -21.33 20.15 47.35
CA SER A 5 -20.75 19.09 48.21
C SER A 5 -21.38 17.68 48.30
N GLY A 6 -20.63 16.60 48.57
CA GLY A 6 -19.18 16.45 48.52
C GLY A 6 -18.57 15.31 49.37
N LYS A 7 -17.24 15.15 49.25
CA LYS A 7 -16.26 14.77 50.31
C LYS A 7 -16.49 13.49 51.16
N ARG A 8 -15.68 12.45 50.88
CA ARG A 8 -14.44 12.04 51.63
C ARG A 8 -14.30 10.56 52.07
N ARG A 9 -13.05 10.05 51.87
CA ARG A 9 -12.30 9.01 52.61
C ARG A 9 -12.78 7.55 52.44
N ARG A 10 -12.00 6.65 51.83
CA ARG A 10 -10.69 6.05 52.24
C ARG A 10 -10.81 5.02 53.38
N TYR A 11 -10.48 3.76 53.10
CA TYR A 11 -9.60 2.89 53.93
C TYR A 11 -8.85 1.87 53.02
N LYS A 12 -7.92 1.08 53.57
CA LYS A 12 -6.84 0.38 52.83
C LYS A 12 -7.00 -1.16 52.75
N ARG A 13 -6.62 -1.70 51.59
CA ARG A 13 -5.82 -2.93 51.29
C ARG A 13 -5.92 -4.21 52.15
N TYR A 14 -6.13 -5.33 51.43
CA TYR A 14 -5.63 -6.73 51.60
C TYR A 14 -5.77 -7.49 52.94
N LEU A 15 -6.31 -8.72 52.90
CA LEU A 15 -5.49 -9.96 52.96
C LEU A 15 -6.29 -11.23 52.55
N SER A 16 -5.55 -12.21 52.02
CA SER A 16 -5.87 -13.44 51.29
C SER A 16 -6.74 -14.55 51.92
N VAL A 17 -7.39 -15.32 51.02
CA VAL A 17 -7.51 -16.80 50.95
C VAL A 17 -8.21 -17.59 52.09
N PHE A 18 -9.32 -18.26 51.75
CA PHE A 18 -9.37 -19.75 51.72
C PHE A 18 -10.49 -20.29 50.79
N ILE A 19 -10.34 -21.54 50.34
CA ILE A 19 -11.12 -22.20 49.27
C ILE A 19 -12.20 -23.15 49.86
N ALA A 20 -13.37 -23.28 49.21
CA ALA A 20 -14.05 -24.56 48.86
C ALA A 20 -15.60 -24.48 48.67
N PHE A 21 -16.10 -25.19 47.64
CA PHE A 21 -17.46 -25.75 47.47
C PHE A 21 -18.71 -24.83 47.57
N VAL A 22 -19.37 -24.55 46.42
CA VAL A 22 -20.59 -25.24 45.93
C VAL A 22 -21.14 -24.51 44.68
N MET A 23 -21.23 -25.21 43.53
CA MET A 23 -22.22 -24.92 42.49
C MET A 23 -22.63 -26.18 41.73
N VAL A 24 -23.79 -26.75 42.06
CA VAL A 24 -24.59 -27.59 41.16
C VAL A 24 -26.06 -27.23 41.38
N CYS A 25 -26.61 -26.41 40.48
CA CYS A 25 -28.04 -26.15 40.22
C CYS A 25 -28.13 -24.94 39.26
N SER A 26 -29.09 -24.82 38.35
CA SER A 26 -30.02 -25.78 37.77
C SER A 26 -30.76 -25.07 36.64
N VAL A 27 -30.98 -25.71 35.49
CA VAL A 27 -31.71 -25.10 34.36
C VAL A 27 -33.14 -24.75 34.78
N PHE A 28 -33.52 -23.48 34.68
CA PHE A 28 -34.89 -23.01 34.88
C PHE A 28 -35.39 -22.21 33.67
N ILE A 29 -36.32 -22.81 32.93
CA ILE A 29 -37.02 -22.19 31.80
C ILE A 29 -38.30 -21.50 32.33
N PRO A 30 -38.53 -20.21 32.06
CA PRO A 30 -39.83 -19.59 32.26
C PRO A 30 -40.73 -19.84 31.05
N ALA A 31 -41.71 -20.74 31.18
CA ALA A 31 -42.68 -21.04 30.13
C ALA A 31 -44.11 -20.70 30.57
N PHE A 32 -44.80 -19.81 29.84
CA PHE A 32 -46.25 -19.60 29.95
C PHE A 32 -46.90 -19.34 28.58
N ALA A 33 -47.46 -20.42 28.02
CA ALA A 33 -48.75 -20.54 27.31
C ALA A 33 -49.55 -19.25 26.94
N LYS A 34 -50.28 -19.17 25.82
CA LYS A 34 -50.60 -20.15 24.74
C LYS A 34 -51.54 -19.51 23.68
N SER A 35 -51.38 -19.84 22.40
CA SER A 35 -52.51 -19.89 21.42
C SER A 35 -52.20 -20.82 20.23
N ALA A 36 -53.21 -21.23 19.47
CA ALA A 36 -53.17 -22.27 18.43
C ALA A 36 -52.63 -21.78 17.05
N GLY A 37 -52.19 -22.64 16.12
CA GLY A 37 -52.01 -24.12 16.18
C GLY A 37 -51.99 -24.78 14.77
N ASN A 38 -51.92 -26.13 14.74
CA ASN A 38 -51.89 -27.04 13.56
C ASN A 38 -50.71 -26.92 12.58
N GLY A 39 -49.93 -28.00 12.37
CA GLY A 39 -48.76 -27.95 11.46
C GLY A 39 -48.15 -29.23 10.85
N LYS A 40 -48.45 -30.46 11.31
CA LYS A 40 -47.86 -31.75 10.86
C LYS A 40 -46.33 -31.89 11.02
N ASP A 41 -45.91 -32.76 11.91
CA ASP A 41 -44.51 -33.17 12.02
C ASP A 41 -44.12 -34.17 10.92
N GLY A 42 -42.86 -34.08 10.49
CA GLY A 42 -42.09 -35.13 9.83
C GLY A 42 -40.66 -35.06 10.36
N ASP A 43 -40.00 -36.20 10.58
CA ASP A 43 -38.68 -36.23 11.23
C ASP A 43 -37.62 -35.49 10.41
N GLU A 44 -36.97 -34.52 11.04
CA GLU A 44 -35.70 -33.93 10.59
C GLU A 44 -34.69 -34.02 11.74
N ALA A 45 -33.68 -34.88 11.57
CA ALA A 45 -32.68 -35.10 12.60
C ALA A 45 -31.76 -33.87 12.71
N THR A 46 -31.77 -33.20 13.87
CA THR A 46 -31.02 -31.96 14.10
C THR A 46 -29.52 -32.17 13.94
N LYS A 47 -28.96 -31.75 12.80
CA LYS A 47 -27.52 -31.69 12.53
C LYS A 47 -26.87 -30.76 13.57
N ALA A 48 -25.83 -31.24 14.24
CA ALA A 48 -25.08 -30.42 15.19
C ALA A 48 -24.38 -29.25 14.48
N SER A 49 -24.46 -28.06 15.08
CA SER A 49 -23.64 -26.91 14.67
C SER A 49 -22.17 -27.20 14.95
N ALA A 50 -21.29 -26.84 14.03
CA ALA A 50 -19.86 -26.80 14.31
C ALA A 50 -19.57 -25.73 15.39
N ALA A 51 -18.56 -25.97 16.22
CA ALA A 51 -18.10 -25.04 17.26
C ALA A 51 -16.63 -25.35 17.64
N ILE A 52 -15.79 -24.32 17.76
CA ILE A 52 -14.42 -24.46 18.28
C ILE A 52 -14.44 -24.15 19.78
N THR A 53 -13.75 -24.95 20.58
CA THR A 53 -13.53 -24.66 22.01
C THR A 53 -12.07 -24.31 22.27
N TYR A 54 -11.83 -23.11 22.81
CA TYR A 54 -10.52 -22.66 23.23
C TYR A 54 -10.37 -22.96 24.72
N GLU A 55 -9.29 -23.66 25.08
CA GLU A 55 -8.93 -24.00 26.45
C GLU A 55 -7.63 -23.28 26.82
N PHE A 56 -7.69 -22.41 27.82
CA PHE A 56 -6.58 -21.57 28.27
C PHE A 56 -5.96 -22.19 29.53
N TYR A 57 -4.66 -22.49 29.50
CA TYR A 57 -3.94 -23.20 30.55
C TYR A 57 -2.88 -22.31 31.22
N SER A 58 -2.91 -22.22 32.55
CA SER A 58 -1.88 -21.54 33.35
C SER A 58 -1.16 -22.55 34.25
N ASP A 59 0.17 -22.56 34.20
CA ASP A 59 1.08 -23.53 34.88
C ASP A 59 0.75 -25.03 34.72
N GLY A 60 -0.14 -25.36 33.77
CA GLY A 60 -0.59 -26.71 33.45
C GLY A 60 -2.03 -27.03 33.87
N GLU A 61 -2.70 -26.14 34.61
CA GLU A 61 -4.12 -26.26 34.97
C GLU A 61 -4.99 -25.41 34.02
N LEU A 62 -6.26 -25.80 33.83
CA LEU A 62 -7.21 -25.07 32.99
C LEU A 62 -7.68 -23.80 33.72
N TYR A 63 -7.36 -22.64 33.16
CA TYR A 63 -7.63 -21.30 33.69
C TYR A 63 -8.96 -20.72 33.17
N ASP A 64 -9.23 -20.82 31.86
CA ASP A 64 -10.49 -20.42 31.22
C ASP A 64 -10.85 -21.36 30.05
N SER A 65 -12.11 -21.37 29.62
CA SER A 65 -12.54 -22.09 28.42
C SER A 65 -13.71 -21.40 27.71
N GLN A 66 -13.58 -21.16 26.40
CA GLN A 66 -14.59 -20.47 25.60
C GLN A 66 -14.94 -21.30 24.35
N THR A 67 -16.21 -21.69 24.21
CA THR A 67 -16.75 -22.31 23.00
C THR A 67 -17.40 -21.24 22.11
N VAL A 68 -16.96 -21.15 20.86
CA VAL A 68 -17.45 -20.20 19.84
C VAL A 68 -17.88 -20.93 18.57
N LYS A 69 -18.93 -20.42 17.93
CA LYS A 69 -19.45 -20.89 16.64
C LYS A 69 -19.05 -19.93 15.52
N ASP A 70 -19.44 -20.28 14.31
CA ASP A 70 -19.18 -19.50 13.11
C ASP A 70 -19.70 -18.04 13.25
N GLY A 71 -18.79 -17.08 13.10
CA GLY A 71 -19.06 -15.65 13.24
C GLY A 71 -19.11 -15.11 14.68
N GLU A 72 -19.00 -15.95 15.71
CA GLU A 72 -18.91 -15.52 17.11
C GLU A 72 -17.48 -15.05 17.46
N THR A 73 -17.37 -14.05 18.36
CA THR A 73 -16.07 -13.47 18.76
C THR A 73 -15.50 -14.21 19.98
N LEU A 74 -14.31 -14.80 19.81
CA LEU A 74 -13.48 -15.26 20.93
C LEU A 74 -12.97 -14.03 21.70
N LYS A 75 -12.89 -14.10 23.03
CA LYS A 75 -12.38 -13.01 23.85
C LYS A 75 -11.12 -13.44 24.57
N GLU A 76 -10.20 -12.49 24.75
CA GLU A 76 -9.05 -12.74 25.62
C GLU A 76 -9.54 -12.92 27.08
N PRO A 77 -9.12 -13.99 27.78
CA PRO A 77 -9.35 -14.12 29.21
C PRO A 77 -8.74 -12.95 29.99
N SER A 78 -9.11 -12.79 31.26
CA SER A 78 -8.30 -11.98 32.17
C SER A 78 -6.87 -12.52 32.24
N GLU A 79 -5.90 -11.63 32.40
CA GLU A 79 -4.51 -12.01 32.65
C GLU A 79 -4.44 -12.90 33.91
N PRO A 80 -3.74 -14.05 33.86
CA PRO A 80 -3.46 -14.82 35.06
C PRO A 80 -2.45 -14.08 35.96
N ASP A 81 -2.55 -14.27 37.27
CA ASP A 81 -1.55 -13.83 38.25
C ASP A 81 -0.52 -14.94 38.51
N LYS A 82 0.77 -14.59 38.64
CA LYS A 82 1.84 -15.48 39.12
C LYS A 82 2.90 -14.69 39.89
N ASP A 83 3.18 -15.11 41.13
CA ASP A 83 4.18 -14.45 41.97
C ASP A 83 5.58 -14.52 41.32
N GLY A 84 6.28 -13.38 41.24
CA GLY A 84 7.64 -13.30 40.71
C GLY A 84 7.77 -13.31 39.18
N SER A 85 6.68 -13.16 38.42
CA SER A 85 6.73 -13.12 36.95
C SER A 85 5.73 -12.15 36.34
N THR A 86 6.04 -11.65 35.14
CA THR A 86 5.13 -10.87 34.29
C THR A 86 4.48 -11.78 33.27
N PHE A 87 3.16 -11.67 33.06
CA PHE A 87 2.45 -12.42 32.02
C PHE A 87 2.82 -11.90 30.62
N GLU A 88 3.35 -12.76 29.75
CA GLU A 88 3.71 -12.39 28.38
C GLU A 88 2.56 -12.54 27.38
N GLY A 89 1.55 -13.35 27.70
CA GLY A 89 0.43 -13.69 26.83
C GLY A 89 0.14 -15.19 26.72
N TRP A 90 -0.82 -15.52 25.86
CA TRP A 90 -1.22 -16.89 25.52
C TRP A 90 -0.44 -17.41 24.31
N TYR A 91 -0.04 -18.69 24.33
CA TYR A 91 0.82 -19.32 23.31
C TYR A 91 0.28 -20.68 22.85
N THR A 92 0.52 -21.06 21.59
CA THR A 92 -0.04 -22.27 20.97
C THR A 92 0.58 -23.60 21.44
N SER A 93 1.69 -23.53 22.18
CA SER A 93 2.30 -24.68 22.86
C SER A 93 2.95 -24.19 24.15
N ARG A 94 2.92 -25.04 25.20
CA ARG A 94 3.60 -24.84 26.49
C ARG A 94 5.04 -24.42 26.25
N ASP A 95 5.74 -25.21 25.44
CA ASP A 95 7.14 -25.03 25.09
C ASP A 95 7.25 -24.72 23.58
N GLY A 96 8.08 -23.76 23.19
CA GLY A 96 8.47 -23.47 21.79
C GLY A 96 7.42 -22.82 20.85
N GLY A 97 6.11 -22.95 21.11
CA GLY A 97 5.06 -22.41 20.23
C GLY A 97 4.98 -20.87 20.15
N SER A 98 4.17 -20.36 19.23
CA SER A 98 3.98 -18.92 18.92
C SER A 98 2.95 -18.24 19.83
N LYS A 99 3.04 -16.92 19.98
CA LYS A 99 2.04 -16.11 20.71
C LYS A 99 0.72 -16.09 19.93
N PHE A 100 -0.39 -16.33 20.61
CA PHE A 100 -1.74 -16.27 20.07
C PHE A 100 -2.33 -14.88 20.31
N THR A 101 -2.87 -14.28 19.25
CA THR A 101 -3.43 -12.92 19.26
C THR A 101 -4.82 -12.81 18.63
N ASP A 102 -5.36 -13.90 18.07
CA ASP A 102 -6.65 -13.91 17.38
C ASP A 102 -7.84 -14.02 18.35
N PHE A 103 -8.08 -12.94 19.09
CA PHE A 103 -9.28 -12.75 19.90
C PHE A 103 -10.37 -12.02 19.09
N SER A 104 -10.59 -12.48 17.84
CA SER A 104 -11.52 -11.89 16.89
C SER A 104 -12.71 -12.82 16.55
N LYS A 105 -13.45 -12.53 15.48
CA LYS A 105 -14.56 -13.37 14.99
C LYS A 105 -14.02 -14.64 14.35
N GLN A 106 -14.36 -15.79 14.92
CA GLN A 106 -13.87 -17.08 14.45
C GLN A 106 -14.74 -17.62 13.30
N SER A 107 -14.08 -18.16 12.28
CA SER A 107 -14.69 -18.89 11.16
C SER A 107 -14.67 -20.38 11.49
N VAL A 108 -15.83 -21.05 11.46
CA VAL A 108 -15.98 -22.39 12.05
C VAL A 108 -16.64 -23.36 11.07
N THR A 109 -15.80 -24.04 10.30
CA THR A 109 -16.18 -25.10 9.35
C THR A 109 -16.27 -26.50 9.99
N GLU A 110 -15.60 -26.71 11.12
CA GLU A 110 -15.49 -27.99 11.83
C GLU A 110 -15.49 -27.79 13.37
N SER A 111 -15.76 -28.83 14.14
CA SER A 111 -15.65 -28.79 15.60
C SER A 111 -14.31 -29.32 16.08
N LYS A 112 -13.52 -28.49 16.79
CA LYS A 112 -12.22 -28.86 17.37
C LYS A 112 -11.94 -28.13 18.68
N THR A 113 -10.92 -28.59 19.40
CA THR A 113 -10.41 -27.93 20.61
C THR A 113 -9.04 -27.33 20.34
N VAL A 114 -8.85 -26.05 20.67
CA VAL A 114 -7.59 -25.33 20.61
C VAL A 114 -7.07 -25.13 22.03
N LYS A 115 -5.84 -25.55 22.32
CA LYS A 115 -5.21 -25.37 23.63
C LYS A 115 -4.19 -24.24 23.57
N LEU A 116 -4.30 -23.31 24.51
CA LEU A 116 -3.42 -22.15 24.64
C LEU A 116 -2.80 -22.14 26.04
N TYR A 117 -1.55 -21.70 26.15
CA TYR A 117 -0.76 -21.80 27.38
C TYR A 117 -0.19 -20.44 27.76
N ALA A 118 -0.31 -20.06 29.04
CA ALA A 118 0.27 -18.83 29.56
C ALA A 118 1.80 -18.88 29.54
N ARG A 119 2.46 -17.80 29.10
CA ARG A 119 3.90 -17.59 29.29
C ARG A 119 4.21 -16.43 30.22
N TRP A 120 5.43 -16.48 30.73
CA TRP A 120 5.88 -15.74 31.90
C TRP A 120 7.32 -15.32 31.72
N GLN A 121 7.58 -14.02 31.88
CA GLN A 121 8.93 -13.51 32.05
C GLN A 121 9.23 -13.46 33.56
N GLU A 122 10.21 -14.22 34.03
CA GLU A 122 10.67 -14.14 35.42
C GLU A 122 11.26 -12.75 35.71
N MET A 123 10.94 -12.20 36.88
CA MET A 123 11.37 -10.86 37.28
C MET A 123 12.62 -10.97 38.16
N GLU A 124 13.79 -10.62 37.63
CA GLU A 124 15.04 -10.62 38.40
C GLU A 124 14.91 -9.70 39.63
N GLU A 125 15.13 -10.23 40.83
CA GLU A 125 15.15 -9.42 42.05
C GLU A 125 16.39 -8.51 42.05
N PRO A 126 16.23 -7.19 42.25
CA PRO A 126 17.38 -6.29 42.35
C PRO A 126 18.13 -6.54 43.66
N GLU A 127 19.44 -6.81 43.60
CA GLU A 127 20.27 -6.97 44.80
C GLU A 127 20.21 -5.71 45.69
N THR A 128 19.73 -5.88 46.93
CA THR A 128 19.56 -4.78 47.88
C THR A 128 20.83 -4.55 48.71
N GLU A 129 21.70 -3.62 48.31
CA GLU A 129 22.64 -3.02 49.25
C GLU A 129 21.93 -2.05 50.23
N SER A 130 22.55 -1.87 51.41
CA SER A 130 21.86 -1.37 52.60
C SER A 130 21.94 0.14 52.80
N VAL A 131 20.94 0.72 53.48
CA VAL A 131 20.87 2.15 53.80
C VAL A 131 20.82 2.39 55.32
N GLU A 132 21.85 3.04 55.85
CA GLU A 132 21.85 3.72 57.16
C GLU A 132 22.69 5.03 57.07
N ALA A 133 22.37 6.14 57.74
CA ALA A 133 21.10 6.54 58.35
C ALA A 133 21.04 8.07 58.60
N VAL A 134 19.87 8.65 58.40
CA VAL A 134 19.23 9.74 59.18
C VAL A 134 20.05 10.98 59.61
N THR A 135 19.59 12.17 59.21
CA THR A 135 19.40 13.27 60.18
C THR A 135 18.23 14.20 59.81
N ASP A 136 17.23 14.30 60.68
CA ASP A 136 16.10 15.24 60.54
C ASP A 136 16.48 16.70 60.85
N LYS A 137 15.90 17.66 60.12
CA LYS A 137 14.81 18.53 60.65
C LYS A 137 14.24 19.58 59.67
N ASN A 138 13.04 19.29 59.18
CA ASN A 138 11.83 20.13 59.31
C ASN A 138 11.98 21.67 59.43
N THR A 139 11.46 22.41 58.43
CA THR A 139 10.64 23.64 58.57
C THR A 139 9.72 23.78 57.33
N LEU A 140 8.68 24.61 57.39
CA LEU A 140 7.63 24.76 56.36
C LEU A 140 7.81 26.04 55.53
N GLY A 141 7.32 26.04 54.29
CA GLY A 141 6.43 27.12 53.80
C GLY A 141 6.84 27.88 52.53
N ASN A 142 5.80 28.36 51.83
CA ASN A 142 5.74 29.39 50.78
C ASN A 142 6.50 29.20 49.45
N ASP A 143 5.72 29.04 48.37
CA ASP A 143 5.31 30.11 47.44
C ASP A 143 6.33 31.23 47.06
N THR A 144 6.54 31.35 45.74
CA THR A 144 6.66 32.62 44.95
C THR A 144 8.05 33.23 44.65
N GLU A 145 8.21 33.59 43.36
CA GLU A 145 9.12 34.58 42.72
C GLU A 145 10.67 34.44 42.73
N ASN A 146 11.18 34.20 41.51
CA ASN A 146 12.08 35.10 40.75
C ASN A 146 13.61 35.16 41.01
N SER A 147 14.31 35.54 39.92
CA SER A 147 15.62 36.21 39.83
C SER A 147 16.90 35.53 40.38
N GLU A 148 17.71 35.06 39.42
CA GLU A 148 19.10 35.52 39.15
C GLU A 148 20.32 35.10 40.01
N GLU A 149 21.42 34.99 39.26
CA GLU A 149 22.86 35.22 39.59
C GLU A 149 23.63 34.36 40.63
N VAL A 150 24.35 33.37 40.08
CA VAL A 150 25.83 33.38 39.86
C VAL A 150 26.82 33.13 41.04
N SER A 151 27.91 32.41 40.67
CA SER A 151 29.27 32.26 41.28
C SER A 151 29.42 31.63 42.69
N GLU A 152 30.41 30.81 43.04
CA GLU A 152 31.58 30.19 42.41
C GLU A 152 32.34 29.34 43.48
N GLU A 153 33.34 28.58 43.03
CA GLU A 153 34.63 28.30 43.69
C GLU A 153 34.79 27.38 44.95
N ALA A 154 35.58 26.33 44.70
CA ALA A 154 36.84 25.99 45.38
C ALA A 154 36.94 24.92 46.50
N ASP A 155 37.33 23.72 46.05
CA ASP A 155 38.67 23.11 46.27
C ASP A 155 39.02 22.30 47.56
N SER A 156 39.92 21.34 47.36
CA SER A 156 40.83 20.65 48.30
C SER A 156 40.21 19.63 49.29
N GLY A 157 40.44 18.31 49.21
CA GLY A 157 41.39 17.51 48.45
C GLY A 157 42.08 16.44 49.33
N LYS A 158 42.65 15.41 48.66
CA LYS A 158 43.93 14.75 49.02
C LYS A 158 43.99 13.58 50.05
N LYS A 159 43.69 12.37 49.54
CA LYS A 159 44.63 11.21 49.38
C LYS A 159 45.58 10.82 50.54
N ALA A 160 45.41 9.58 51.06
CA ALA A 160 46.45 8.61 51.51
C ALA A 160 45.78 7.30 52.02
N ASP A 161 46.40 6.11 52.13
CA ASP A 161 47.52 5.42 51.42
C ASP A 161 47.66 3.96 51.98
N ALA A 162 48.20 2.99 51.20
CA ALA A 162 48.66 1.63 51.61
C ALA A 162 47.63 0.67 52.30
N SER A 163 47.78 -0.67 52.46
CA SER A 163 48.51 -1.81 51.83
C SER A 163 47.91 -3.12 52.45
N GLU A 164 48.35 -4.40 52.44
CA GLU A 164 49.39 -5.35 51.92
C GLU A 164 48.83 -6.78 52.34
N GLU A 165 49.06 -7.99 51.82
CA GLU A 165 49.78 -8.62 50.68
C GLU A 165 49.30 -10.12 50.58
N THR A 166 49.91 -10.98 49.75
CA THR A 166 49.86 -12.47 49.67
C THR A 166 48.65 -13.16 48.98
N GLY A 167 48.82 -14.17 48.10
CA GLY A 167 50.02 -14.57 47.35
C GLY A 167 50.00 -15.99 46.72
N SER A 168 50.42 -16.11 45.45
CA SER A 168 51.03 -17.31 44.77
C SER A 168 50.15 -18.59 44.52
N ASP A 169 50.30 -19.39 43.44
CA ASP A 169 51.28 -19.38 42.33
C ASP A 169 50.87 -20.25 41.09
N ILE A 170 51.14 -19.74 39.86
CA ILE A 170 51.84 -20.40 38.70
C ILE A 170 51.19 -21.64 37.98
N LYS A 171 51.31 -21.90 36.66
CA LYS A 171 52.28 -21.61 35.55
C LYS A 171 51.52 -21.36 34.20
N GLU A 172 51.75 -20.29 33.42
CA GLU A 172 52.65 -20.15 32.22
C GLU A 172 52.22 -20.96 30.96
N GLU A 173 52.41 -20.52 29.70
CA GLU A 173 52.93 -19.30 29.02
C GLU A 173 52.21 -19.19 27.63
N ASP A 174 51.93 -18.06 26.95
CA ASP A 174 52.69 -16.84 26.57
C ASP A 174 53.74 -17.10 25.44
N SER A 175 54.03 -16.23 24.43
CA SER A 175 53.30 -15.16 23.70
C SER A 175 54.11 -14.69 22.46
N LYS A 176 53.64 -13.65 21.74
CA LYS A 176 54.43 -12.70 20.88
C LYS A 176 55.03 -13.22 19.55
N GLU A 177 55.49 -12.40 18.58
CA GLU A 177 55.14 -11.04 18.09
C GLU A 177 55.86 -10.81 16.71
N GLN A 178 55.72 -9.62 16.10
CA GLN A 178 56.15 -9.22 14.74
C GLN A 178 57.65 -9.45 14.37
N THR A 179 57.99 -9.55 13.06
CA THR A 179 58.95 -8.65 12.35
C THR A 179 59.19 -8.92 10.84
N GLU A 180 59.34 -7.82 10.09
CA GLU A 180 60.24 -7.53 8.93
C GLU A 180 60.26 -8.35 7.61
N SER A 181 61.05 -7.85 6.63
CA SER A 181 60.91 -8.07 5.18
C SER A 181 62.25 -8.12 4.40
N GLY A 182 62.30 -8.87 3.28
CA GLY A 182 63.37 -8.86 2.26
C GLY A 182 63.20 -10.00 1.25
N GLN A 183 63.85 -10.06 0.07
CA GLN A 183 64.76 -9.13 -0.61
C GLN A 183 64.97 -9.56 -2.10
N ALA A 184 64.97 -8.61 -3.07
CA ALA A 184 65.61 -8.54 -4.42
C ALA A 184 65.53 -9.77 -5.41
N ASP A 185 65.81 -9.71 -6.74
CA ASP A 185 66.70 -8.88 -7.60
C ASP A 185 66.24 -8.84 -9.10
N ASP A 186 67.00 -8.11 -9.97
CA ASP A 186 66.92 -7.90 -11.45
C ASP A 186 65.68 -7.12 -12.02
N VAL A 187 65.73 -5.95 -12.73
CA VAL A 187 66.60 -5.36 -13.81
C VAL A 187 66.12 -5.78 -15.23
N SER A 188 65.93 -4.92 -16.27
CA SER A 188 66.38 -3.55 -16.62
C SER A 188 65.41 -2.78 -17.57
N ASP A 189 65.51 -1.43 -17.63
CA ASP A 189 65.19 -0.47 -18.74
C ASP A 189 63.79 -0.51 -19.44
N GLU A 190 63.23 0.59 -19.98
CA GLU A 190 63.82 1.84 -20.53
C GLU A 190 62.94 3.10 -20.21
N THR A 191 63.25 4.29 -20.75
CA THR A 191 62.77 5.60 -20.22
C THR A 191 61.99 6.51 -21.20
N LYS A 192 60.96 7.23 -20.67
CA LYS A 192 60.59 8.69 -20.85
C LYS A 192 59.08 8.94 -20.57
N ASN A 193 58.69 9.88 -19.71
CA ASN A 193 58.57 11.36 -19.87
C ASN A 193 57.48 11.77 -20.89
N GLU A 194 56.38 12.41 -20.46
CA GLU A 194 56.18 13.87 -20.21
C GLU A 194 56.02 14.68 -21.53
N THR A 195 55.11 15.66 -21.71
CA THR A 195 54.03 16.25 -20.88
C THR A 195 53.10 17.12 -21.77
N GLU A 196 51.82 17.30 -21.39
CA GLU A 196 50.78 18.33 -21.71
C GLU A 196 50.56 19.00 -23.11
N GLU A 197 49.28 19.42 -23.28
CA GLU A 197 48.76 20.63 -23.95
C GLU A 197 48.44 20.74 -25.47
N SER A 198 47.32 21.46 -25.72
CA SER A 198 46.86 22.20 -26.92
C SER A 198 46.39 21.47 -28.20
N GLU A 199 45.06 21.48 -28.39
CA GLU A 199 44.27 22.12 -29.49
C GLU A 199 44.46 21.77 -31.00
N ASP A 200 43.30 21.86 -31.68
CA ASP A 200 42.97 22.10 -33.10
C ASP A 200 43.21 21.10 -34.27
N GLU A 201 42.06 20.66 -34.78
CA GLU A 201 41.57 20.49 -36.17
C GLU A 201 42.34 19.76 -37.31
N ASP A 202 41.58 18.84 -37.92
CA ASP A 202 41.39 18.53 -39.35
C ASP A 202 42.57 18.51 -40.36
N SER A 203 42.65 17.40 -41.11
CA SER A 203 42.57 17.54 -42.56
C SER A 203 42.09 16.27 -43.30
N SER A 204 41.14 16.48 -44.22
CA SER A 204 40.96 15.76 -45.50
C SER A 204 40.12 14.46 -45.49
N LYS A 205 39.22 14.21 -46.47
CA LYS A 205 38.96 14.96 -47.73
C LYS A 205 37.59 14.63 -48.37
N THR A 206 36.90 15.69 -48.84
CA THR A 206 36.19 15.87 -50.14
C THR A 206 35.45 14.69 -50.82
N GLU A 207 34.32 14.89 -51.52
CA GLU A 207 33.82 16.13 -52.12
C GLU A 207 32.28 16.16 -52.27
N GLU A 208 31.81 17.39 -52.46
CA GLU A 208 30.47 17.97 -52.66
C GLU A 208 29.66 17.35 -53.85
N VAL A 209 28.40 17.68 -54.17
CA VAL A 209 27.69 18.99 -54.20
C VAL A 209 26.18 18.87 -53.90
N SER A 210 25.61 20.02 -53.51
CA SER A 210 24.24 20.43 -53.16
C SER A 210 23.09 19.97 -54.12
N ASP A 211 21.79 20.21 -53.88
CA ASP A 211 21.16 21.41 -53.27
C ASP A 211 19.66 21.29 -52.89
N LYS A 212 19.24 22.18 -51.97
CA LYS A 212 17.88 22.76 -51.72
C LYS A 212 16.66 21.94 -51.28
N GLU A 213 16.28 22.22 -50.03
CA GLU A 213 14.97 22.72 -49.53
C GLU A 213 13.86 23.05 -50.56
N ASP A 214 12.62 22.64 -50.24
CA ASP A 214 11.42 23.50 -50.16
C ASP A 214 10.30 22.74 -49.41
N ILE A 215 9.70 23.29 -48.34
CA ILE A 215 8.44 24.07 -48.27
C ILE A 215 7.14 23.23 -48.17
N SER A 216 6.14 23.85 -47.56
CA SER A 216 4.91 23.27 -47.02
C SER A 216 3.72 23.23 -47.98
N LYS A 217 2.81 22.27 -47.73
CA LYS A 217 1.38 22.23 -48.12
C LYS A 217 1.05 21.99 -49.60
N GLN A 218 -0.01 21.18 -49.77
CA GLN A 218 -1.06 21.21 -50.81
C GLN A 218 -0.78 22.15 -52.01
N ASP A 219 -0.74 21.64 -53.24
CA ASP A 219 -1.99 21.37 -53.96
C ASP A 219 -1.93 20.33 -55.10
N GLU A 220 -3.13 19.85 -55.45
CA GLU A 220 -3.63 19.37 -56.74
C GLU A 220 -2.66 18.72 -57.76
N THR A 221 -2.70 17.38 -57.81
CA THR A 221 -3.02 16.72 -59.08
C THR A 221 -4.53 16.48 -59.15
N GLU A 222 -5.19 17.04 -60.15
CA GLU A 222 -6.64 16.95 -60.39
C GLU A 222 -7.15 15.49 -60.32
N SER A 223 -8.07 15.18 -59.40
CA SER A 223 -9.53 15.13 -59.62
C SER A 223 -9.96 13.99 -60.57
N SER A 224 -10.47 12.87 -60.02
CA SER A 224 -11.91 12.50 -59.89
C SER A 224 -12.64 12.26 -61.24
N SER A 225 -13.53 11.27 -61.39
CA SER A 225 -14.38 10.56 -60.40
C SER A 225 -14.52 9.05 -60.69
N ASP A 226 -15.64 8.45 -60.27
CA ASP A 226 -16.14 7.08 -60.49
C ASP A 226 -15.39 5.96 -59.73
N VAL A 227 -15.97 5.20 -58.79
CA VAL A 227 -17.36 4.84 -58.43
C VAL A 227 -18.09 3.95 -59.44
N SER A 228 -18.30 2.68 -59.05
CA SER A 228 -19.31 1.68 -59.46
C SER A 228 -18.81 0.33 -58.90
N GLN A 229 -19.56 -0.57 -58.25
CA GLN A 229 -21.00 -0.87 -58.23
C GLN A 229 -21.58 -1.39 -59.55
N SER A 230 -21.54 -2.71 -59.70
CA SER A 230 -22.41 -3.56 -60.53
C SER A 230 -22.38 -4.96 -59.88
N ASP A 231 -23.46 -5.58 -59.40
CA ASP A 231 -24.90 -5.58 -59.69
C ASP A 231 -25.32 -6.29 -61.00
N GLU A 232 -25.71 -7.56 -60.82
CA GLU A 232 -26.76 -8.34 -61.49
C GLU A 232 -26.65 -8.81 -62.97
N ILE A 233 -27.67 -9.60 -63.37
CA ILE A 233 -27.99 -10.18 -64.70
C ILE A 233 -27.16 -11.44 -65.02
N SER A 234 -27.62 -12.69 -64.76
CA SER A 234 -28.69 -13.49 -65.44
C SER A 234 -28.39 -13.80 -66.92
N GLU A 235 -28.72 -14.94 -67.53
CA GLU A 235 -29.90 -15.83 -67.41
C GLU A 235 -29.51 -17.33 -67.54
N ASP A 236 -30.16 -18.25 -66.82
CA ASP A 236 -31.15 -19.25 -67.30
C ASP A 236 -30.64 -20.37 -68.25
N SER A 237 -30.68 -21.62 -67.79
CA SER A 237 -31.24 -22.76 -68.56
C SER A 237 -31.43 -24.03 -67.71
N ASP A 238 -32.58 -24.69 -67.93
CA ASP A 238 -32.93 -26.11 -67.74
C ASP A 238 -32.00 -27.04 -66.90
N LYS A 239 -32.43 -27.54 -65.73
CA LYS A 239 -33.43 -28.63 -65.49
C LYS A 239 -32.86 -30.07 -65.53
N ILE A 240 -33.36 -30.87 -64.57
CA ILE A 240 -33.74 -32.30 -64.69
C ILE A 240 -32.64 -33.38 -64.63
N LYS A 241 -32.67 -34.12 -63.51
CA LYS A 241 -32.63 -35.61 -63.37
C LYS A 241 -31.33 -36.35 -63.75
N ASP A 242 -30.98 -37.49 -63.14
CA ASP A 242 -31.55 -38.29 -62.03
C ASP A 242 -30.41 -39.08 -61.34
N GLU A 243 -30.78 -39.87 -60.31
CA GLU A 243 -30.29 -41.23 -59.92
C GLU A 243 -29.00 -41.78 -60.61
N ASP A 244 -28.11 -42.53 -59.93
CA ASP A 244 -28.40 -43.54 -58.88
C ASP A 244 -27.16 -43.94 -58.02
N THR A 245 -27.33 -44.91 -57.10
CA THR A 245 -26.36 -45.88 -56.46
C THR A 245 -24.86 -45.80 -56.85
N GLU A 246 -23.84 -46.08 -56.01
CA GLU A 246 -23.65 -46.91 -54.78
C GLU A 246 -22.18 -46.65 -54.29
N ASN A 247 -21.60 -47.13 -53.18
CA ASN A 247 -21.99 -47.89 -51.97
C ASN A 247 -20.99 -47.53 -50.84
N VAL A 248 -21.22 -47.92 -49.58
CA VAL A 248 -20.32 -47.70 -48.43
C VAL A 248 -19.91 -49.04 -47.79
N ALA A 249 -18.70 -49.11 -47.21
CA ALA A 249 -18.26 -50.23 -46.39
C ALA A 249 -17.79 -49.74 -45.01
N THR A 250 -18.27 -50.40 -43.96
CA THR A 250 -17.88 -50.23 -42.55
C THR A 250 -18.12 -51.55 -41.80
N GLU A 251 -17.19 -51.95 -40.94
CA GLU A 251 -17.36 -52.99 -39.92
C GLU A 251 -17.37 -52.30 -38.55
N ASP A 252 -18.20 -52.76 -37.60
CA ASP A 252 -17.73 -53.28 -36.30
C ASP A 252 -18.89 -53.89 -35.46
N ASP A 253 -18.54 -54.66 -34.43
CA ASP A 253 -19.38 -55.41 -33.47
C ASP A 253 -19.76 -54.56 -32.21
N ALA A 254 -20.67 -54.91 -31.28
CA ALA A 254 -21.71 -55.95 -31.19
C ALA A 254 -22.74 -55.66 -30.04
N ILE A 255 -23.97 -56.19 -30.21
CA ILE A 255 -24.92 -56.80 -29.23
C ILE A 255 -25.30 -56.06 -27.90
N VAL A 256 -26.62 -55.98 -27.64
CA VAL A 256 -27.27 -55.88 -26.32
C VAL A 256 -28.44 -56.89 -26.23
N ASP A 257 -28.84 -57.28 -25.02
CA ASP A 257 -29.74 -58.41 -24.69
C ASP A 257 -31.26 -58.10 -24.70
N SER A 258 -32.06 -59.18 -24.63
CA SER A 258 -33.41 -59.35 -24.08
C SER A 258 -34.66 -59.45 -25.00
N ALA A 259 -35.42 -60.49 -24.67
CA ALA A 259 -36.63 -61.08 -25.27
C ALA A 259 -37.86 -60.20 -25.55
N ASP A 260 -38.70 -60.63 -26.51
CA ASP A 260 -40.00 -61.30 -26.23
C ASP A 260 -40.43 -62.15 -27.46
N THR A 261 -41.71 -62.53 -27.57
CA THR A 261 -42.18 -63.73 -28.28
C THR A 261 -43.26 -63.50 -29.33
N SER A 262 -43.40 -64.49 -30.23
CA SER A 262 -44.43 -64.68 -31.28
C SER A 262 -44.50 -63.67 -32.43
N ASP A 263 -44.35 -64.18 -33.67
CA ASP A 263 -45.49 -64.25 -34.60
C ASP A 263 -45.31 -65.38 -35.64
N ASP A 264 -46.34 -65.62 -36.46
CA ASP A 264 -46.35 -66.58 -37.57
C ASP A 264 -45.40 -66.19 -38.73
N MET A 265 -44.83 -67.19 -39.43
CA MET A 265 -45.18 -67.49 -40.84
C MET A 265 -44.27 -68.56 -41.47
N GLU A 266 -44.84 -69.73 -41.78
CA GLU A 266 -44.24 -70.66 -42.76
C GLU A 266 -44.93 -70.48 -44.13
N LYS A 267 -44.22 -69.94 -45.13
CA LYS A 267 -44.04 -70.62 -46.44
C LYS A 267 -43.25 -69.87 -47.53
N ASN A 268 -42.59 -70.71 -48.33
CA ASN A 268 -42.26 -70.56 -49.74
C ASN A 268 -41.27 -69.46 -50.16
N GLU A 269 -40.00 -69.87 -50.24
CA GLU A 269 -39.39 -69.85 -51.56
C GLU A 269 -40.20 -70.73 -52.54
N GLY A 270 -40.38 -70.24 -53.75
CA GLY A 270 -40.93 -70.99 -54.88
C GLY A 270 -40.68 -70.23 -56.19
N ASN A 271 -40.74 -70.87 -57.36
CA ASN A 271 -41.17 -72.23 -57.63
C ASN A 271 -40.81 -72.62 -59.08
N THR A 272 -40.29 -73.83 -59.33
CA THR A 272 -40.55 -74.69 -60.53
C THR A 272 -39.70 -75.96 -60.37
N ALA A 273 -40.21 -77.18 -60.12
CA ALA A 273 -41.50 -77.82 -60.44
C ALA A 273 -41.65 -78.08 -61.96
N VAL A 274 -42.04 -79.27 -62.46
CA VAL A 274 -42.47 -80.53 -61.80
C VAL A 274 -42.03 -81.76 -62.61
N ILE A 275 -41.38 -82.75 -61.99
CA ILE A 275 -41.72 -84.19 -62.14
C ILE A 275 -41.49 -84.84 -60.75
N GLN A 276 -42.53 -85.47 -60.18
CA GLN A 276 -42.40 -86.29 -58.97
C GLN A 276 -42.04 -87.75 -59.33
N PRO A 277 -41.67 -88.57 -58.33
CA PRO A 277 -42.72 -89.48 -57.86
C PRO A 277 -42.77 -89.68 -56.34
N GLN A 278 -43.98 -89.66 -55.78
CA GLN A 278 -44.30 -90.46 -54.60
C GLN A 278 -45.70 -91.08 -54.77
N ARG A 279 -45.79 -92.41 -54.60
CA ARG A 279 -46.99 -93.27 -54.73
C ARG A 279 -47.64 -93.35 -56.12
N GLU A 280 -47.47 -94.51 -56.75
CA GLU A 280 -48.58 -95.48 -56.82
C GLU A 280 -48.05 -96.87 -56.42
N LEU A 281 -48.95 -97.83 -56.18
CA LEU A 281 -48.61 -99.17 -55.71
C LEU A 281 -48.15 -100.08 -56.87
N GLY A 282 -46.91 -100.59 -56.77
CA GLY A 282 -46.28 -101.46 -57.77
C GLY A 282 -45.57 -102.72 -57.21
N ASN A 283 -45.99 -103.19 -56.02
CA ASN A 283 -45.46 -104.33 -55.25
C ASN A 283 -44.04 -104.18 -54.64
N GLY A 284 -43.96 -104.11 -53.30
CA GLY A 284 -42.71 -104.02 -52.52
C GLY A 284 -42.11 -102.60 -52.48
N ILE A 285 -41.30 -102.20 -51.49
CA ILE A 285 -40.72 -102.86 -50.30
C ILE A 285 -40.80 -101.86 -49.11
N SER A 286 -40.74 -102.30 -47.86
CA SER A 286 -40.80 -101.44 -46.66
C SER A 286 -39.61 -100.47 -46.53
N PRO A 287 -39.78 -99.28 -45.92
CA PRO A 287 -38.68 -98.41 -45.49
C PRO A 287 -37.97 -98.94 -44.22
N LEU A 288 -36.76 -98.45 -43.98
CA LEU A 288 -35.86 -98.83 -42.88
C LEU A 288 -36.31 -98.21 -41.54
N ASN A 289 -36.14 -98.93 -40.43
CA ASN A 289 -36.56 -98.61 -39.06
C ASN A 289 -35.38 -98.33 -38.11
N ILE A 290 -34.22 -97.95 -38.66
CA ILE A 290 -33.00 -97.60 -37.93
C ILE A 290 -32.87 -96.08 -37.84
N ASN A 291 -32.81 -95.54 -36.62
CA ASN A 291 -32.71 -94.12 -36.32
C ASN A 291 -31.39 -93.79 -35.60
N GLY A 292 -30.72 -92.73 -36.02
CA GLY A 292 -29.48 -92.21 -35.44
C GLY A 292 -28.63 -91.47 -36.50
N PRO A 293 -27.42 -90.98 -36.15
CA PRO A 293 -26.56 -90.24 -37.08
C PRO A 293 -26.04 -91.10 -38.24
N ARG A 294 -25.69 -90.46 -39.36
CA ARG A 294 -25.15 -91.12 -40.57
C ARG A 294 -23.64 -90.94 -40.74
N GLU A 295 -23.00 -90.18 -39.87
CA GLU A 295 -21.56 -89.92 -39.88
C GLU A 295 -21.03 -90.01 -38.44
N VAL A 296 -19.79 -90.47 -38.29
CA VAL A 296 -19.09 -90.58 -36.99
C VAL A 296 -17.59 -90.43 -37.21
N SER A 297 -16.94 -89.56 -36.45
CA SER A 297 -15.49 -89.33 -36.57
C SER A 297 -14.69 -90.47 -35.94
N VAL A 298 -13.44 -90.69 -36.37
CA VAL A 298 -12.54 -91.61 -35.66
C VAL A 298 -12.36 -91.16 -34.21
N GLY A 299 -12.64 -92.05 -33.26
CA GLY A 299 -12.67 -91.78 -31.81
C GLY A 299 -14.03 -91.30 -31.26
N GLU A 300 -14.93 -90.80 -32.11
CA GLU A 300 -16.30 -90.43 -31.73
C GLU A 300 -17.18 -91.68 -31.59
N THR A 301 -18.26 -91.62 -30.81
CA THR A 301 -19.25 -92.70 -30.68
C THR A 301 -20.66 -92.16 -30.84
N ILE A 302 -21.42 -92.74 -31.78
CA ILE A 302 -22.83 -92.42 -32.02
C ILE A 302 -23.74 -93.60 -31.66
N THR A 303 -24.93 -93.33 -31.11
CA THR A 303 -25.93 -94.38 -30.86
C THR A 303 -26.87 -94.51 -32.05
N LEU A 304 -27.04 -95.73 -32.57
CA LEU A 304 -28.15 -96.12 -33.44
C LEU A 304 -29.21 -96.88 -32.65
N SER A 305 -30.47 -96.76 -33.07
CA SER A 305 -31.63 -97.41 -32.46
C SER A 305 -32.56 -98.02 -33.51
N GLY A 306 -33.14 -99.18 -33.20
CA GLY A 306 -34.09 -99.91 -34.02
C GLY A 306 -35.49 -99.84 -33.42
N GLN A 307 -36.49 -99.45 -34.22
CA GLN A 307 -37.77 -98.98 -33.68
C GLN A 307 -38.80 -100.09 -33.37
N TYR A 308 -38.70 -101.27 -33.97
CA TYR A 308 -39.70 -102.34 -33.82
C TYR A 308 -39.09 -103.74 -33.76
N GLY A 309 -39.74 -104.65 -33.03
CA GLY A 309 -39.43 -106.09 -33.02
C GLY A 309 -39.06 -106.65 -31.64
N SER A 310 -38.38 -107.79 -31.66
CA SER A 310 -37.66 -108.35 -30.51
C SER A 310 -36.47 -109.19 -30.99
N ASN A 311 -35.56 -109.57 -30.08
CA ASN A 311 -34.31 -110.28 -30.40
C ASN A 311 -33.48 -109.52 -31.47
N HIS A 312 -33.07 -108.31 -31.12
CA HIS A 312 -32.25 -107.44 -31.96
C HIS A 312 -30.79 -107.86 -31.95
N PHE A 313 -30.14 -107.78 -33.10
CA PHE A 313 -28.71 -108.00 -33.28
C PHE A 313 -28.16 -106.97 -34.28
N TRP A 314 -26.96 -106.49 -34.01
CA TRP A 314 -26.26 -105.52 -34.86
C TRP A 314 -24.90 -106.08 -35.31
N SER A 315 -24.48 -105.69 -36.50
CA SER A 315 -23.17 -106.05 -37.06
C SER A 315 -22.70 -104.98 -38.04
N ALA A 316 -21.39 -104.85 -38.25
CA ALA A 316 -20.79 -103.86 -39.15
C ALA A 316 -19.99 -104.55 -40.26
N TYR A 317 -20.04 -104.01 -41.48
CA TYR A 317 -19.14 -104.41 -42.56
C TYR A 317 -18.55 -103.20 -43.31
N PRO A 318 -17.22 -103.10 -43.46
CA PRO A 318 -16.19 -103.92 -42.83
C PRO A 318 -16.05 -103.59 -41.34
N SER A 319 -16.03 -104.61 -40.49
CA SER A 319 -16.00 -104.47 -39.01
C SER A 319 -14.69 -103.91 -38.44
N SER A 320 -13.70 -103.60 -39.28
CA SER A 320 -12.45 -102.94 -38.86
C SER A 320 -12.54 -101.42 -38.81
N ARG A 321 -13.67 -100.83 -39.24
CA ARG A 321 -13.86 -99.37 -39.32
C ARG A 321 -14.62 -98.78 -38.16
N VAL A 322 -15.39 -99.60 -37.44
CA VAL A 322 -16.12 -99.19 -36.23
C VAL A 322 -16.08 -100.29 -35.17
N SER A 323 -16.06 -99.90 -33.91
CA SER A 323 -16.43 -100.78 -32.79
C SER A 323 -17.95 -100.73 -32.58
N LEU A 324 -18.54 -101.83 -32.11
CA LEU A 324 -19.97 -101.92 -31.79
C LEU A 324 -20.16 -102.38 -30.34
N ASN A 325 -20.82 -101.56 -29.52
CA ASN A 325 -21.31 -101.95 -28.20
C ASN A 325 -22.84 -102.03 -28.24
N GLN A 326 -23.41 -103.22 -28.03
CA GLN A 326 -24.84 -103.48 -28.27
C GLN A 326 -25.64 -103.50 -26.96
N ASP A 327 -26.69 -102.69 -26.89
CA ASP A 327 -27.68 -102.76 -25.81
C ASP A 327 -29.10 -102.85 -26.39
N GLY A 328 -29.70 -104.03 -26.30
CA GLY A 328 -31.08 -104.29 -26.70
C GLY A 328 -31.39 -103.85 -28.13
N ASN A 329 -32.38 -102.97 -28.28
CA ASN A 329 -32.78 -102.40 -29.56
C ASN A 329 -31.90 -101.21 -30.01
N SER A 330 -30.71 -101.04 -29.46
CA SER A 330 -29.73 -100.00 -29.79
C SER A 330 -28.31 -100.54 -29.90
N VAL A 331 -27.43 -99.77 -30.54
CA VAL A 331 -25.99 -100.03 -30.63
C VAL A 331 -25.23 -98.71 -30.64
N ASP A 332 -24.22 -98.62 -29.79
CA ASP A 332 -23.21 -97.57 -29.88
C ASP A 332 -22.15 -97.98 -30.92
N VAL A 333 -21.86 -97.05 -31.83
CA VAL A 333 -20.96 -97.21 -32.97
C VAL A 333 -19.80 -96.23 -32.81
N THR A 334 -18.64 -96.74 -32.40
CA THR A 334 -17.41 -95.93 -32.26
C THR A 334 -16.63 -95.93 -33.57
N GLY A 335 -16.26 -94.76 -34.10
CA GLY A 335 -15.40 -94.65 -35.29
C GLY A 335 -13.97 -95.13 -35.00
N VAL A 336 -13.42 -96.01 -35.84
CA VAL A 336 -12.07 -96.60 -35.68
C VAL A 336 -11.17 -96.35 -36.90
N THR A 337 -11.70 -96.35 -38.13
CA THR A 337 -10.92 -96.04 -39.33
C THR A 337 -11.82 -95.56 -40.48
N GLU A 338 -11.36 -94.54 -41.21
CA GLU A 338 -12.14 -93.74 -42.16
C GLU A 338 -12.85 -94.48 -43.32
N GLY A 339 -13.96 -93.86 -43.75
CA GLY A 339 -14.81 -94.17 -44.89
C GLY A 339 -15.96 -95.13 -44.59
N THR A 340 -16.75 -95.44 -45.62
CA THR A 340 -18.05 -96.11 -45.51
C THR A 340 -18.02 -97.40 -44.69
N VAL A 341 -19.02 -97.57 -43.83
CA VAL A 341 -19.40 -98.83 -43.18
C VAL A 341 -20.91 -99.06 -43.30
N TRP A 342 -21.32 -100.32 -43.47
CA TRP A 342 -22.72 -100.72 -43.42
C TRP A 342 -23.01 -101.40 -42.10
N ILE A 343 -23.85 -100.78 -41.27
CA ILE A 343 -24.45 -101.43 -40.11
C ILE A 343 -25.64 -102.25 -40.58
N THR A 344 -25.69 -103.51 -40.17
CA THR A 344 -26.81 -104.42 -40.43
C THR A 344 -27.54 -104.69 -39.13
N HIS A 345 -28.77 -104.21 -39.02
CA HIS A 345 -29.71 -104.53 -37.94
C HIS A 345 -30.50 -105.76 -38.34
N THR A 346 -30.73 -106.66 -37.40
CA THR A 346 -31.55 -107.87 -37.60
C THR A 346 -32.42 -108.08 -36.39
N TYR A 347 -33.72 -108.27 -36.60
CA TYR A 347 -34.72 -108.38 -35.54
C TYR A 347 -35.85 -109.34 -35.94
N TRP A 348 -36.66 -109.77 -34.98
CA TRP A 348 -37.82 -110.62 -35.24
C TRP A 348 -39.11 -109.82 -35.20
N SER A 349 -40.00 -110.06 -36.16
CA SER A 349 -41.35 -109.48 -36.21
C SER A 349 -42.42 -110.57 -36.37
N TRP A 350 -43.70 -110.17 -36.36
CA TRP A 350 -44.82 -111.10 -36.62
C TRP A 350 -44.82 -111.70 -38.04
N GLY A 351 -43.98 -111.21 -38.96
CA GLY A 351 -43.72 -111.80 -40.28
C GLY A 351 -42.50 -112.73 -40.36
N GLY A 352 -41.76 -112.90 -39.26
CA GLY A 352 -40.48 -113.62 -39.22
C GLY A 352 -39.27 -112.69 -39.06
N GLN A 353 -38.07 -113.21 -39.29
CA GLN A 353 -36.83 -112.43 -39.22
C GLN A 353 -36.80 -111.34 -40.29
N GLN A 354 -36.49 -110.11 -39.88
CA GLN A 354 -36.25 -108.96 -40.74
C GLN A 354 -34.78 -108.54 -40.62
N THR A 355 -34.21 -108.04 -41.70
CA THR A 355 -32.85 -107.51 -41.75
C THR A 355 -32.85 -106.21 -42.55
N GLU A 356 -32.21 -105.19 -41.99
CA GLU A 356 -32.20 -103.82 -42.49
C GLU A 356 -30.77 -103.27 -42.42
N THR A 357 -30.39 -102.40 -43.35
CA THR A 357 -29.02 -101.85 -43.43
C THR A 357 -29.00 -100.34 -43.34
N TYR A 358 -28.04 -99.82 -42.58
CA TYR A 358 -27.79 -98.41 -42.38
C TYR A 358 -26.35 -98.09 -42.76
N THR A 359 -26.17 -97.26 -43.79
CA THR A 359 -24.86 -96.76 -44.19
C THR A 359 -24.45 -95.62 -43.28
N ILE A 360 -23.26 -95.72 -42.68
CA ILE A 360 -22.56 -94.66 -41.94
C ILE A 360 -21.28 -94.31 -42.70
N GLN A 361 -20.86 -93.04 -42.72
CA GLN A 361 -19.48 -92.66 -43.03
C GLN A 361 -18.66 -92.54 -41.76
N VAL A 362 -17.50 -93.19 -41.70
CA VAL A 362 -16.50 -92.87 -40.67
C VAL A 362 -15.65 -91.71 -41.17
N THR A 363 -15.75 -90.54 -40.57
CA THR A 363 -14.96 -89.35 -40.95
C THR A 363 -13.60 -89.35 -40.24
N ALA A 364 -12.64 -88.60 -40.79
CA ALA A 364 -11.38 -88.33 -40.08
C ALA A 364 -11.67 -87.71 -38.70
N ALA A 365 -10.83 -87.99 -37.70
CA ALA A 365 -10.87 -87.24 -36.45
C ALA A 365 -10.58 -85.77 -36.76
N SER A 366 -11.54 -84.87 -36.55
CA SER A 366 -11.33 -83.44 -36.83
C SER A 366 -10.36 -82.85 -35.80
N SER A 367 -9.52 -81.90 -36.20
CA SER A 367 -8.63 -81.20 -35.27
C SER A 367 -9.39 -80.33 -34.24
N GLY A 368 -10.63 -79.96 -34.56
CA GLY A 368 -11.57 -79.32 -33.64
C GLY A 368 -12.37 -80.31 -32.78
N GLN A 369 -12.12 -81.61 -32.86
CA GLN A 369 -12.75 -82.59 -31.96
C GLN A 369 -12.22 -82.38 -30.55
N SER A 370 -13.12 -82.09 -29.61
CA SER A 370 -12.77 -81.96 -28.19
C SER A 370 -12.93 -83.28 -27.45
N TYR A 371 -12.03 -83.53 -26.50
CA TYR A 371 -11.91 -84.73 -25.68
C TYR A 371 -11.97 -84.39 -24.20
N VAL A 372 -12.19 -85.40 -23.35
CA VAL A 372 -12.28 -85.22 -21.89
C VAL A 372 -10.89 -85.01 -21.29
N LEU A 373 -10.71 -83.91 -20.56
CA LEU A 373 -9.47 -83.54 -19.87
C LEU A 373 -9.66 -83.69 -18.35
N TYR A 374 -8.94 -84.63 -17.72
CA TYR A 374 -9.00 -84.82 -16.27
C TYR A 374 -7.98 -83.92 -15.60
N THR A 375 -8.40 -83.06 -14.67
CA THR A 375 -7.46 -82.14 -14.01
C THR A 375 -7.00 -82.72 -12.68
N TYR A 376 -5.70 -82.53 -12.38
CA TYR A 376 -5.05 -83.02 -11.17
C TYR A 376 -4.05 -82.00 -10.63
N THR A 377 -3.90 -81.92 -9.31
CA THR A 377 -2.83 -81.14 -8.70
C THR A 377 -2.02 -81.96 -7.71
N LEU A 378 -0.71 -81.74 -7.67
CA LEU A 378 0.14 -82.28 -6.62
C LEU A 378 -0.42 -81.89 -5.25
N ILE A 379 -0.57 -82.86 -4.35
CA ILE A 379 -0.86 -82.60 -2.94
C ILE A 379 0.28 -81.71 -2.41
N PRO A 380 0.03 -80.63 -1.64
CA PRO A 380 1.09 -79.77 -1.10
C PRO A 380 2.21 -80.57 -0.43
N GLY A 381 3.46 -80.24 -0.79
CA GLY A 381 4.66 -80.98 -0.38
C GLY A 381 5.01 -82.21 -1.24
N LYS A 382 4.27 -82.49 -2.32
CA LYS A 382 4.60 -83.53 -3.33
C LYS A 382 5.26 -82.95 -4.59
N THR A 383 5.80 -83.85 -5.38
CA THR A 383 6.44 -83.62 -6.70
C THR A 383 6.04 -84.75 -7.66
N THR A 384 6.27 -84.58 -8.96
CA THR A 384 6.11 -85.66 -9.96
C THR A 384 6.93 -86.90 -9.63
N GLU A 385 8.11 -86.72 -9.01
CA GLU A 385 9.03 -87.79 -8.60
C GLU A 385 8.67 -88.46 -7.26
N SER A 386 7.53 -88.10 -6.67
CA SER A 386 7.06 -88.69 -5.41
C SER A 386 6.64 -90.15 -5.59
N THR A 387 7.04 -91.02 -4.66
CA THR A 387 6.67 -92.45 -4.72
C THR A 387 5.39 -92.74 -3.93
N GLY A 388 4.51 -93.58 -4.50
CA GLY A 388 3.20 -93.93 -3.94
C GLY A 388 2.24 -94.44 -5.02
N SER A 389 0.96 -94.61 -4.69
CA SER A 389 -0.11 -94.62 -5.69
C SER A 389 -0.48 -93.19 -6.12
N ALA A 390 -1.19 -93.02 -7.23
CA ALA A 390 -1.59 -91.70 -7.71
C ALA A 390 -2.39 -90.90 -6.65
N ASP A 391 -3.31 -91.55 -5.94
CA ASP A 391 -4.10 -90.94 -4.85
C ASP A 391 -3.29 -90.63 -3.56
N GLN A 392 -1.97 -90.88 -3.56
CA GLN A 392 -1.01 -90.45 -2.52
C GLN A 392 -0.10 -89.30 -2.96
N ILE A 393 -0.29 -88.82 -4.20
CA ILE A 393 0.54 -87.81 -4.87
C ILE A 393 -0.33 -86.67 -5.43
N TRP A 394 -1.53 -86.98 -5.93
CA TRP A 394 -2.42 -86.07 -6.66
C TRP A 394 -3.80 -85.92 -6.00
N ASN A 395 -4.33 -84.71 -5.97
CA ASN A 395 -5.75 -84.39 -5.79
C ASN A 395 -6.44 -84.39 -7.16
N GLY A 396 -7.66 -84.94 -7.25
CA GLY A 396 -8.53 -84.76 -8.41
C GLY A 396 -9.14 -83.35 -8.38
N MET A 397 -9.09 -82.64 -9.49
CA MET A 397 -9.48 -81.22 -9.57
C MET A 397 -10.67 -80.96 -10.51
N GLY A 398 -11.31 -82.01 -11.00
CA GLY A 398 -12.47 -81.96 -11.89
C GLY A 398 -12.15 -82.42 -13.31
N VAL A 399 -13.05 -82.05 -14.21
CA VAL A 399 -13.01 -82.46 -15.61
C VAL A 399 -13.33 -81.26 -16.50
N GLY A 400 -12.43 -80.98 -17.44
CA GLY A 400 -12.57 -80.00 -18.51
C GLY A 400 -12.61 -80.67 -19.88
N THR A 401 -12.35 -79.91 -20.93
CA THR A 401 -12.24 -80.41 -22.31
C THR A 401 -10.97 -79.92 -23.01
N ILE A 402 -10.49 -80.69 -23.97
CA ILE A 402 -9.27 -80.38 -24.74
C ILE A 402 -9.40 -80.73 -26.22
N SER A 403 -9.05 -79.78 -27.08
CA SER A 403 -9.10 -79.88 -28.56
C SER A 403 -7.70 -79.67 -29.17
N GLY A 404 -7.55 -79.79 -30.49
CA GLY A 404 -6.29 -79.52 -31.22
C GLY A 404 -5.29 -80.70 -31.23
N LEU A 405 -5.14 -81.42 -30.12
CA LEU A 405 -4.18 -82.52 -29.98
C LEU A 405 -4.61 -83.86 -30.63
N GLY A 406 -5.85 -83.99 -31.09
CA GLY A 406 -6.41 -85.27 -31.55
C GLY A 406 -6.72 -86.24 -30.40
N SER A 407 -6.89 -87.53 -30.70
CA SER A 407 -7.33 -88.53 -29.71
C SER A 407 -6.24 -88.89 -28.70
N PRO A 408 -6.57 -89.13 -27.41
CA PRO A 408 -5.64 -89.74 -26.45
C PRO A 408 -5.01 -91.04 -26.98
N ASP A 409 -5.77 -91.83 -27.74
CA ASP A 409 -5.32 -93.13 -28.26
C ASP A 409 -4.21 -93.03 -29.32
N SER A 410 -4.06 -91.88 -29.99
CA SER A 410 -2.98 -91.62 -30.96
C SER A 410 -1.62 -91.30 -30.34
N HIS A 411 -1.56 -91.02 -29.03
CA HIS A 411 -0.34 -90.62 -28.31
C HIS A 411 0.23 -91.76 -27.45
N ASN A 412 1.45 -91.61 -26.95
CA ASN A 412 2.09 -92.58 -26.06
C ASN A 412 1.74 -92.30 -24.59
N THR A 413 1.78 -93.34 -23.76
CA THR A 413 1.60 -93.19 -22.31
C THR A 413 2.75 -92.40 -21.69
N ASN A 414 2.44 -91.43 -20.83
CA ASN A 414 3.34 -90.44 -20.24
C ASN A 414 3.96 -89.46 -21.24
N GLU A 415 3.36 -89.29 -22.43
CA GLU A 415 3.77 -88.25 -23.37
C GLU A 415 3.22 -86.89 -22.92
N GLU A 416 4.11 -85.92 -22.71
CA GLU A 416 3.77 -84.53 -22.40
C GLU A 416 3.58 -83.74 -23.71
N LEU A 417 2.43 -83.06 -23.84
CA LEU A 417 1.99 -82.49 -25.12
C LEU A 417 1.88 -80.96 -25.11
N ASP A 418 1.53 -80.37 -23.96
CA ASP A 418 1.37 -78.92 -23.78
C ASP A 418 1.88 -78.49 -22.39
N ASN A 419 2.16 -77.20 -22.19
CA ASN A 419 2.58 -76.63 -20.91
C ASN A 419 1.44 -76.33 -19.91
N GLY A 420 0.21 -76.76 -20.23
CA GLY A 420 -0.99 -76.56 -19.40
C GLY A 420 -1.76 -75.27 -19.70
N TYR A 421 -1.36 -74.53 -20.75
CA TYR A 421 -1.94 -73.23 -21.13
C TYR A 421 -2.18 -73.08 -22.64
N GLY A 422 -2.04 -74.16 -23.43
CA GLY A 422 -2.41 -74.23 -24.85
C GLY A 422 -1.35 -73.76 -25.85
N ASN A 423 -0.15 -73.38 -25.37
CA ASN A 423 0.90 -72.78 -26.19
C ASN A 423 1.45 -73.71 -27.29
N ASN A 424 1.28 -75.03 -27.17
CA ASN A 424 1.72 -76.01 -28.17
C ASN A 424 0.60 -76.41 -29.15
N GLY A 425 -0.52 -75.67 -29.20
CA GLY A 425 -1.65 -75.96 -30.10
C GLY A 425 -2.73 -76.86 -29.48
N ALA A 426 -2.71 -77.03 -28.15
CA ALA A 426 -3.84 -77.54 -27.41
C ALA A 426 -4.85 -76.42 -27.13
N ASP A 427 -6.13 -76.67 -27.38
CA ASP A 427 -7.21 -75.78 -26.96
C ASP A 427 -7.80 -76.33 -25.66
N ILE A 428 -7.64 -75.61 -24.53
CA ILE A 428 -7.88 -76.14 -23.18
C ILE A 428 -9.00 -75.35 -22.50
N THR A 429 -10.12 -76.02 -22.23
CA THR A 429 -11.19 -75.53 -21.35
C THR A 429 -11.07 -76.20 -19.99
N CYS A 430 -10.63 -75.45 -18.98
CA CYS A 430 -10.54 -75.93 -17.60
C CYS A 430 -11.91 -76.00 -16.89
N PRO A 431 -12.03 -76.74 -15.78
CA PRO A 431 -13.20 -76.70 -14.90
C PRO A 431 -13.52 -75.28 -14.43
N THR A 432 -14.82 -74.95 -14.35
CA THR A 432 -15.32 -73.65 -13.87
C THR A 432 -15.30 -73.50 -12.34
N SER A 433 -15.01 -74.58 -11.61
CA SER A 433 -14.82 -74.60 -10.16
C SER A 433 -14.01 -75.82 -9.74
N TYR A 434 -13.36 -75.73 -8.58
CA TYR A 434 -12.45 -76.73 -8.04
C TYR A 434 -12.84 -77.08 -6.59
N PRO A 435 -12.56 -78.31 -6.11
CA PRO A 435 -12.98 -78.76 -4.78
C PRO A 435 -12.27 -78.01 -3.64
N ASP A 436 -12.96 -77.87 -2.50
CA ASP A 436 -12.31 -77.57 -1.22
C ASP A 436 -11.32 -78.72 -0.88
N ILE A 437 -10.08 -78.38 -0.54
CA ILE A 437 -9.02 -79.33 -0.15
C ILE A 437 -8.79 -79.27 1.37
N THR A 438 -8.04 -80.23 1.92
CA THR A 438 -7.59 -80.19 3.32
C THR A 438 -6.11 -80.55 3.41
N VAL A 439 -5.34 -79.70 4.10
CA VAL A 439 -3.89 -79.83 4.27
C VAL A 439 -3.59 -79.75 5.76
N ASP A 440 -2.96 -80.77 6.33
CA ASP A 440 -2.66 -80.89 7.77
C ASP A 440 -3.85 -80.61 8.72
N GLY A 441 -5.07 -80.89 8.24
CA GLY A 441 -6.33 -80.67 8.98
C GLY A 441 -6.95 -79.28 8.80
N VAL A 442 -6.31 -78.37 8.07
CA VAL A 442 -6.85 -77.05 7.70
C VAL A 442 -7.55 -77.15 6.33
N PRO A 443 -8.84 -76.77 6.21
CA PRO A 443 -9.52 -76.72 4.92
C PRO A 443 -9.12 -75.46 4.14
N TYR A 444 -8.93 -75.60 2.83
CA TYR A 444 -8.68 -74.49 1.91
C TYR A 444 -9.66 -74.53 0.74
N LYS A 445 -10.14 -73.35 0.32
CA LYS A 445 -11.07 -73.17 -0.82
C LYS A 445 -10.35 -72.70 -2.07
N TYR A 446 -10.84 -73.05 -3.25
CA TYR A 446 -10.27 -72.47 -4.47
C TYR A 446 -10.54 -70.96 -4.55
N ALA A 447 -9.54 -70.19 -4.95
CA ALA A 447 -9.67 -68.77 -5.25
C ALA A 447 -10.35 -68.55 -6.61
N ASP A 448 -11.68 -68.57 -6.60
CA ASP A 448 -12.54 -68.32 -7.77
C ASP A 448 -12.59 -66.85 -8.23
N THR A 449 -12.00 -65.92 -7.46
CA THR A 449 -11.83 -64.51 -7.85
C THR A 449 -10.45 -63.98 -7.45
N LYS A 450 -9.96 -62.94 -8.15
CA LYS A 450 -8.63 -62.35 -7.93
C LYS A 450 -8.40 -61.90 -6.47
N ASP A 451 -9.44 -61.39 -5.82
CA ASP A 451 -9.37 -60.94 -4.42
C ASP A 451 -9.08 -62.10 -3.47
N LYS A 452 -9.67 -63.27 -3.74
CA LYS A 452 -9.52 -64.49 -2.93
C LYS A 452 -8.16 -65.15 -3.08
N GLU A 453 -7.42 -64.89 -4.16
CA GLU A 453 -6.07 -65.44 -4.37
C GLU A 453 -5.07 -65.09 -3.27
N ASN A 454 -5.41 -64.10 -2.43
CA ASN A 454 -4.53 -63.51 -1.42
C ASN A 454 -5.12 -63.62 0.01
N LEU A 455 -6.27 -64.31 0.17
CA LEU A 455 -6.97 -64.42 1.45
C LEU A 455 -6.67 -65.73 2.16
N LYS A 456 -6.58 -65.66 3.49
CA LYS A 456 -6.30 -66.81 4.36
C LYS A 456 -7.36 -67.90 4.19
N GLY A 457 -6.91 -69.14 4.01
CA GLY A 457 -7.81 -70.29 3.79
C GLY A 457 -8.30 -70.43 2.34
N TYR A 458 -7.73 -69.67 1.40
CA TYR A 458 -7.87 -69.92 -0.03
C TYR A 458 -6.59 -70.49 -0.64
N TYR A 459 -6.73 -71.17 -1.78
CA TYR A 459 -5.63 -71.72 -2.56
C TYR A 459 -5.77 -71.37 -4.05
N THR A 460 -4.64 -71.23 -4.73
CA THR A 460 -4.55 -71.07 -6.19
C THR A 460 -3.93 -72.30 -6.82
N ILE A 461 -4.19 -72.50 -8.12
CA ILE A 461 -3.60 -73.58 -8.92
C ILE A 461 -2.68 -72.98 -9.98
N THR A 462 -1.50 -73.57 -10.15
CA THR A 462 -0.62 -73.31 -11.30
C THR A 462 -0.45 -74.60 -12.08
N TRP A 463 -0.96 -74.61 -13.32
CA TRP A 463 -0.77 -75.72 -14.26
C TRP A 463 0.66 -75.74 -14.79
N PHE A 464 1.16 -76.90 -15.21
CA PHE A 464 2.51 -76.99 -15.79
C PHE A 464 2.66 -77.99 -16.95
N ARG A 465 1.71 -78.93 -17.14
CA ARG A 465 1.68 -79.79 -18.33
C ARG A 465 0.30 -80.35 -18.65
N VAL A 466 0.08 -80.69 -19.92
CA VAL A 466 -0.86 -81.72 -20.35
C VAL A 466 -0.06 -83.00 -20.63
N VAL A 467 -0.50 -84.13 -20.08
CA VAL A 467 0.15 -85.44 -20.22
C VAL A 467 -0.88 -86.54 -20.53
N VAL A 468 -0.47 -87.60 -21.23
CA VAL A 468 -1.35 -88.74 -21.56
C VAL A 468 -1.16 -89.88 -20.55
N ALA A 469 -2.25 -90.40 -19.99
CA ALA A 469 -2.23 -91.45 -18.96
C ALA A 469 -3.19 -92.61 -19.26
N GLU A 470 -2.82 -93.84 -18.87
CA GLU A 470 -3.74 -94.99 -18.87
C GLU A 470 -4.72 -94.88 -17.69
N GLY A 471 -5.98 -94.62 -18.00
CA GLY A 471 -7.04 -94.42 -17.02
C GLY A 471 -6.97 -93.06 -16.33
N ALA A 472 -7.93 -92.85 -15.42
CA ALA A 472 -8.05 -91.67 -14.57
C ALA A 472 -8.48 -92.14 -13.19
N ASN A 473 -7.83 -91.65 -12.15
CA ASN A 473 -8.12 -91.99 -10.75
C ASN A 473 -8.99 -90.89 -10.09
N ALA A 474 -9.50 -91.14 -8.89
CA ALA A 474 -10.31 -90.14 -8.18
C ALA A 474 -9.47 -89.04 -7.52
N GLY A 475 -8.18 -89.31 -7.31
CA GLY A 475 -7.27 -88.48 -6.54
C GLY A 475 -7.52 -88.62 -5.02
N HIS A 476 -6.61 -88.04 -4.24
CA HIS A 476 -6.60 -88.12 -2.78
C HIS A 476 -7.93 -87.69 -2.10
N ASN A 477 -8.57 -86.67 -2.68
CA ASN A 477 -9.85 -86.11 -2.26
C ASN A 477 -11.09 -86.88 -2.79
N ASN A 478 -10.91 -87.95 -3.57
CA ASN A 478 -11.95 -88.74 -4.21
C ASN A 478 -12.92 -87.93 -5.10
N TYR A 479 -12.42 -86.89 -5.79
CA TYR A 479 -13.26 -85.93 -6.51
C TYR A 479 -13.49 -86.29 -8.00
N ASN A 480 -12.45 -86.77 -8.70
CA ASN A 480 -12.59 -87.14 -10.11
C ASN A 480 -13.36 -88.46 -10.25
N GLN A 481 -14.15 -88.62 -11.32
CA GLN A 481 -14.79 -89.91 -11.60
C GLN A 481 -13.77 -90.87 -12.24
N PRO A 482 -13.51 -92.07 -11.68
CA PRO A 482 -12.51 -92.98 -12.23
C PRO A 482 -12.84 -93.52 -13.62
N VAL A 483 -11.82 -93.59 -14.47
CA VAL A 483 -11.84 -94.30 -15.76
C VAL A 483 -11.08 -95.61 -15.62
N ILE A 484 -11.58 -96.66 -16.28
CA ILE A 484 -11.00 -98.01 -16.24
C ILE A 484 -9.54 -97.99 -16.74
N ASP A 485 -8.68 -98.68 -15.98
CA ASP A 485 -7.26 -98.91 -16.29
C ASP A 485 -7.08 -99.51 -17.71
N GLY A 486 -6.10 -99.00 -18.46
CA GLY A 486 -5.85 -99.36 -19.86
C GLY A 486 -6.73 -98.67 -20.91
N LYS A 487 -7.35 -97.52 -20.59
CA LYS A 487 -7.91 -96.58 -21.58
C LYS A 487 -7.17 -95.24 -21.49
N LYS A 488 -6.59 -94.75 -22.58
CA LYS A 488 -5.88 -93.47 -22.58
C LYS A 488 -6.79 -92.27 -22.33
N THR A 489 -6.28 -91.30 -21.59
CA THR A 489 -6.94 -90.03 -21.26
C THR A 489 -5.91 -88.89 -21.25
N PHE A 490 -6.37 -87.66 -21.47
CA PHE A 490 -5.54 -86.47 -21.24
C PHE A 490 -5.70 -86.03 -19.78
N HIS A 491 -4.56 -85.80 -19.10
CA HIS A 491 -4.49 -85.23 -17.76
C HIS A 491 -3.88 -83.83 -17.84
N LEU A 492 -4.43 -82.87 -17.09
CA LEU A 492 -3.86 -81.53 -16.89
C LEU A 492 -3.29 -81.47 -15.47
N ASP A 493 -1.97 -81.39 -15.36
CA ASP A 493 -1.25 -81.45 -14.09
C ASP A 493 -0.84 -80.05 -13.62
N GLY A 494 -1.08 -79.79 -12.34
CA GLY A 494 -0.70 -78.54 -11.67
C GLY A 494 -0.15 -78.74 -10.26
N TYR A 495 0.16 -77.63 -9.59
CA TYR A 495 0.44 -77.58 -8.16
C TYR A 495 -0.38 -76.50 -7.48
N ILE A 496 -0.52 -76.63 -6.16
CA ILE A 496 -1.31 -75.73 -5.32
C ILE A 496 -0.40 -74.76 -4.57
N THR A 497 -0.77 -73.48 -4.53
CA THR A 497 -0.23 -72.49 -3.57
C THR A 497 -1.27 -72.22 -2.49
N LEU A 498 -0.88 -72.24 -1.21
CA LEU A 498 -1.76 -72.05 -0.06
C LEU A 498 -1.57 -70.65 0.54
N ASN A 499 -2.67 -69.95 0.86
CA ASN A 499 -2.62 -68.69 1.59
C ASN A 499 -2.84 -68.93 3.09
N GLU A 500 -1.75 -68.98 3.84
CA GLU A 500 -1.77 -69.22 5.30
C GLU A 500 -2.07 -67.94 6.11
N THR A 501 -1.91 -66.76 5.48
CA THR A 501 -2.22 -65.42 5.99
C THR A 501 -2.95 -64.63 4.89
N ASN A 502 -3.66 -63.56 5.25
CA ASN A 502 -4.08 -62.58 4.26
C ASN A 502 -2.85 -61.77 3.81
N GLN A 503 -2.74 -61.48 2.52
CA GLN A 503 -1.78 -60.51 1.98
C GLN A 503 -2.52 -59.27 1.46
N TYR A 504 -1.92 -58.11 1.68
CA TYR A 504 -2.44 -56.82 1.27
C TYR A 504 -1.41 -56.03 0.46
N THR A 505 -1.88 -55.24 -0.49
CA THR A 505 -1.07 -54.24 -1.20
C THR A 505 -1.04 -52.95 -0.39
N VAL A 506 0.16 -52.38 -0.24
CA VAL A 506 0.39 -51.01 0.21
C VAL A 506 0.84 -50.17 -0.99
N ASP A 507 0.16 -49.07 -1.23
CA ASP A 507 0.44 -48.10 -2.29
C ASP A 507 0.67 -46.69 -1.71
N PHE A 508 1.38 -45.84 -2.43
CA PHE A 508 1.59 -44.44 -2.08
C PHE A 508 1.15 -43.52 -3.23
N LYS A 509 0.44 -42.43 -2.91
CA LYS A 509 0.02 -41.39 -3.86
C LYS A 509 0.35 -39.99 -3.37
N LEU A 510 0.82 -39.13 -4.29
CA LEU A 510 1.18 -37.74 -4.01
C LEU A 510 0.35 -36.79 -4.88
N LYS A 511 -0.26 -35.81 -4.22
CA LYS A 511 -0.74 -34.57 -4.86
C LYS A 511 0.39 -33.54 -4.78
N ASP A 512 1.17 -33.43 -5.86
CA ASP A 512 2.40 -32.64 -5.86
C ASP A 512 2.13 -31.11 -5.88
N ALA A 513 3.17 -30.31 -5.69
CA ALA A 513 3.07 -28.85 -5.59
C ALA A 513 2.42 -28.22 -6.85
N GLY A 514 1.30 -27.53 -6.66
CA GLY A 514 0.49 -26.93 -7.74
C GLY A 514 -0.51 -27.90 -8.41
N GLU A 515 -0.30 -29.21 -8.30
CA GLU A 515 -1.17 -30.21 -8.92
C GLU A 515 -2.53 -30.34 -8.23
N GLN A 516 -3.51 -30.89 -8.94
CA GLN A 516 -4.89 -31.01 -8.46
C GLN A 516 -5.37 -32.44 -8.20
N THR A 517 -4.76 -33.45 -8.82
CA THR A 517 -5.01 -34.88 -8.62
C THR A 517 -3.94 -35.55 -7.74
N PHE A 518 -4.16 -36.82 -7.39
CA PHE A 518 -3.20 -37.66 -6.66
C PHE A 518 -2.63 -38.73 -7.58
N GLU A 519 -1.35 -38.60 -7.93
CA GLU A 519 -0.65 -39.55 -8.80
C GLU A 519 0.14 -40.60 -8.00
N PRO A 520 0.34 -41.82 -8.52
CA PRO A 520 1.15 -42.85 -7.84
C PRO A 520 2.61 -42.43 -7.66
N VAL A 521 3.16 -42.71 -6.47
CA VAL A 521 4.59 -42.45 -6.18
C VAL A 521 5.39 -43.72 -6.44
N ASP A 522 6.29 -43.66 -7.43
CA ASP A 522 7.11 -44.75 -7.99
C ASP A 522 6.72 -46.17 -7.51
N PRO A 523 5.74 -46.81 -8.17
CA PRO A 523 5.28 -48.14 -7.80
C PRO A 523 6.34 -49.25 -7.91
N GLU A 524 7.46 -49.05 -8.61
CA GLU A 524 8.56 -50.02 -8.62
C GLU A 524 9.42 -49.94 -7.35
N GLN A 525 9.51 -48.75 -6.74
CA GLN A 525 10.24 -48.52 -5.48
C GLN A 525 9.36 -48.68 -4.22
N TYR A 526 8.09 -48.24 -4.26
CA TYR A 526 7.28 -48.03 -3.05
C TYR A 526 6.07 -48.95 -2.87
N THR A 527 5.48 -49.52 -3.93
CA THR A 527 4.35 -50.44 -3.78
C THR A 527 4.83 -51.78 -3.22
N LYS A 528 4.28 -52.20 -2.07
CA LYS A 528 4.73 -53.39 -1.34
C LYS A 528 3.56 -54.32 -1.02
N ARG A 529 3.74 -55.62 -1.24
CA ARG A 529 2.84 -56.66 -0.72
C ARG A 529 3.32 -57.14 0.64
N VAL A 530 2.42 -57.14 1.62
CA VAL A 530 2.73 -57.43 3.04
C VAL A 530 1.65 -58.33 3.65
N PRO A 531 1.96 -59.12 4.70
CA PRO A 531 0.96 -59.89 5.42
C PRO A 531 0.06 -58.99 6.31
N GLU A 532 -1.10 -59.52 6.70
CA GLU A 532 -1.95 -58.96 7.76
C GLU A 532 -1.18 -58.70 9.07
N GLY A 533 -1.39 -57.52 9.65
CA GLY A 533 -0.77 -57.08 10.91
C GLY A 533 0.62 -56.46 10.77
N PHE A 534 1.16 -56.36 9.54
CA PHE A 534 2.48 -55.80 9.23
C PHE A 534 2.66 -54.36 9.76
N GLU A 535 3.82 -54.09 10.33
CA GLU A 535 4.18 -52.84 11.01
C GLU A 535 4.78 -51.86 10.00
N THR A 536 4.30 -50.62 9.99
CA THR A 536 4.56 -49.70 8.87
C THR A 536 5.86 -48.90 8.96
N ASP A 537 6.64 -49.07 10.04
CA ASP A 537 8.02 -48.63 10.16
C ASP A 537 8.99 -49.49 9.32
N GLU A 538 8.62 -50.74 9.00
CA GLU A 538 9.31 -51.59 8.00
C GLU A 538 8.95 -51.24 6.54
N LEU A 539 8.27 -50.12 6.28
CA LEU A 539 8.05 -49.60 4.92
C LEU A 539 9.16 -48.62 4.52
N LEU A 540 9.58 -48.68 3.26
CA LEU A 540 10.23 -47.53 2.63
C LEU A 540 9.13 -46.51 2.35
N ILE A 541 9.26 -45.29 2.89
CA ILE A 541 8.24 -44.24 2.82
C ILE A 541 8.82 -43.06 2.03
N PRO A 542 8.15 -42.54 0.98
CA PRO A 542 8.64 -41.38 0.23
C PRO A 542 8.52 -40.13 1.11
N ASN A 543 9.64 -39.62 1.65
CA ASN A 543 9.63 -38.53 2.62
C ASN A 543 10.94 -37.71 2.60
N GLU A 544 11.09 -36.82 3.59
CA GLU A 544 12.22 -35.92 3.80
C GLU A 544 13.62 -36.57 3.86
N ASN A 545 13.72 -37.90 4.03
CA ASN A 545 14.97 -38.66 3.94
C ASN A 545 15.45 -38.84 2.49
N GLU A 546 14.59 -38.59 1.50
CA GLU A 546 14.92 -38.45 0.07
C GLU A 546 14.69 -37.00 -0.40
N PRO A 547 15.39 -36.00 0.17
CA PRO A 547 15.07 -34.57 -0.02
C PRO A 547 15.35 -34.06 -1.45
N ASN A 548 16.05 -34.85 -2.28
CA ASN A 548 16.25 -34.55 -3.70
C ASN A 548 15.04 -34.92 -4.57
N VAL A 549 14.09 -35.70 -4.04
CA VAL A 549 12.90 -36.20 -4.74
C VAL A 549 11.63 -35.67 -4.07
N TYR A 550 11.58 -35.72 -2.73
CA TYR A 550 10.49 -35.22 -1.89
C TYR A 550 11.02 -34.14 -0.91
N PRO A 551 11.50 -32.98 -1.41
CA PRO A 551 11.96 -31.89 -0.55
C PRO A 551 10.83 -31.36 0.33
N LEU A 552 11.18 -30.88 1.53
CA LEU A 552 10.21 -30.30 2.48
C LEU A 552 9.45 -29.10 1.89
N THR A 553 10.06 -28.34 0.99
CA THR A 553 9.43 -27.24 0.25
C THR A 553 9.66 -27.35 -1.25
N LYS A 554 8.68 -26.89 -2.04
CA LYS A 554 8.74 -26.77 -3.51
C LYS A 554 8.21 -25.39 -3.92
N THR A 555 8.82 -24.77 -4.94
CA THR A 555 8.31 -23.53 -5.55
C THR A 555 7.81 -23.84 -6.96
N VAL A 556 6.53 -23.59 -7.22
CA VAL A 556 5.88 -23.86 -8.51
C VAL A 556 5.07 -22.64 -8.94
N ASN A 557 5.35 -22.13 -10.14
CA ASN A 557 4.76 -20.90 -10.68
C ASN A 557 4.92 -19.68 -9.74
N GLY A 558 6.07 -19.59 -9.06
CA GLY A 558 6.37 -18.55 -8.05
C GLY A 558 5.88 -18.87 -6.64
N ILE A 559 4.79 -19.63 -6.50
CA ILE A 559 4.19 -19.96 -5.20
C ILE A 559 5.02 -21.02 -4.48
N THR A 560 5.30 -20.80 -3.19
CA THR A 560 5.94 -21.79 -2.31
C THR A 560 4.91 -22.72 -1.68
N TYR A 561 5.24 -24.02 -1.61
CA TYR A 561 4.45 -25.07 -0.99
C TYR A 561 5.30 -25.87 -0.01
N THR A 562 4.75 -26.21 1.16
CA THR A 562 5.34 -27.13 2.13
C THR A 562 4.75 -28.54 1.98
N PHE A 563 5.54 -29.58 2.23
CA PHE A 563 5.07 -30.96 2.35
C PHE A 563 4.29 -31.14 3.67
N ASP A 564 2.99 -31.44 3.58
CA ASP A 564 2.11 -31.55 4.76
C ASP A 564 2.25 -32.91 5.47
N GLY A 565 2.71 -33.94 4.76
CA GLY A 565 2.89 -35.30 5.27
C GLY A 565 1.90 -36.31 4.68
N TRP A 566 1.92 -37.51 5.26
CA TRP A 566 1.14 -38.68 4.82
C TRP A 566 -0.16 -38.88 5.60
N TYR A 567 -1.15 -39.45 4.93
CA TYR A 567 -2.53 -39.61 5.38
C TYR A 567 -3.11 -40.96 5.01
N LEU A 568 -4.15 -41.38 5.75
CA LEU A 568 -4.94 -42.60 5.52
C LEU A 568 -6.10 -42.41 4.52
N ASP A 569 -6.35 -41.18 4.07
CA ASP A 569 -7.49 -40.82 3.22
C ASP A 569 -7.12 -39.75 2.18
N GLU A 570 -7.77 -39.82 1.02
CA GLU A 570 -7.58 -38.90 -0.12
C GLU A 570 -8.00 -37.46 0.19
N THR A 571 -8.88 -37.26 1.19
CA THR A 571 -9.24 -35.93 1.70
C THR A 571 -8.17 -35.31 2.60
N CYS A 572 -7.10 -36.05 2.93
CA CYS A 572 -6.03 -35.65 3.83
C CYS A 572 -6.55 -35.10 5.17
N THR A 573 -7.35 -35.91 5.87
CA THR A 573 -7.94 -35.60 7.19
C THR A 573 -7.30 -36.38 8.33
N GLN A 574 -6.90 -37.64 8.13
CA GLN A 574 -6.27 -38.50 9.14
C GLN A 574 -4.78 -38.70 8.81
N LYS A 575 -3.88 -37.94 9.44
CA LYS A 575 -2.43 -38.17 9.29
C LYS A 575 -2.06 -39.55 9.82
N VAL A 576 -1.17 -40.25 9.11
CA VAL A 576 -0.67 -41.57 9.54
C VAL A 576 0.51 -41.40 10.50
N ASP A 577 0.50 -42.19 11.57
CA ASP A 577 1.69 -42.45 12.39
C ASP A 577 2.26 -43.81 11.99
N PHE A 578 3.29 -43.80 11.15
CA PHE A 578 3.90 -45.02 10.63
C PHE A 578 4.52 -45.92 11.72
N ASN A 579 4.83 -45.39 12.90
CA ASN A 579 5.38 -46.15 14.03
C ASN A 579 4.32 -47.00 14.75
N ASN A 580 3.03 -46.70 14.58
CA ASN A 580 1.93 -47.33 15.32
C ASN A 580 0.82 -47.89 14.43
N TYR A 581 0.83 -47.61 13.12
CA TYR A 581 -0.13 -48.16 12.16
C TYR A 581 0.22 -49.60 11.75
N ARG A 582 -0.81 -50.37 11.36
CA ARG A 582 -0.67 -51.77 10.91
C ARG A 582 -1.56 -52.06 9.72
N ILE A 583 -1.02 -52.77 8.74
CA ILE A 583 -1.74 -53.12 7.50
C ILE A 583 -2.70 -54.29 7.74
N ASN A 584 -4.01 -54.02 7.68
CA ASN A 584 -5.08 -55.02 7.89
C ASN A 584 -6.10 -55.02 6.73
N ALA A 585 -5.80 -54.31 5.64
CA ALA A 585 -6.54 -54.26 4.38
C ALA A 585 -5.56 -53.74 3.30
N ASN A 586 -5.97 -53.76 2.02
CA ASN A 586 -5.25 -52.97 1.01
C ASN A 586 -5.28 -51.49 1.41
N THR A 587 -4.13 -50.82 1.42
CA THR A 587 -3.97 -49.48 1.97
C THR A 587 -3.23 -48.59 1.00
N THR A 588 -3.86 -47.49 0.59
CA THR A 588 -3.17 -46.39 -0.11
C THR A 588 -2.88 -45.29 0.89
N PHE A 589 -1.62 -44.92 1.06
CA PHE A 589 -1.24 -43.70 1.76
C PHE A 589 -1.27 -42.52 0.80
N TYR A 590 -1.76 -41.37 1.27
CA TYR A 590 -1.92 -40.15 0.48
C TYR A 590 -1.08 -39.02 1.07
N ALA A 591 -0.31 -38.30 0.27
CA ALA A 591 0.42 -37.10 0.68
C ALA A 591 0.11 -35.91 -0.23
N ARG A 592 0.32 -34.71 0.29
CA ARG A 592 0.13 -33.46 -0.47
C ARG A 592 1.18 -32.41 -0.14
N TYR A 593 1.47 -31.58 -1.13
CA TYR A 593 2.04 -30.26 -0.91
C TYR A 593 0.91 -29.24 -0.70
N VAL A 594 1.05 -28.37 0.30
CA VAL A 594 0.10 -27.31 0.64
C VAL A 594 0.78 -25.97 0.42
N PRO A 595 0.13 -25.00 -0.26
CA PRO A 595 0.71 -23.68 -0.46
C PRO A 595 0.93 -22.98 0.88
N GLU A 596 2.08 -22.35 1.05
CA GLU A 596 2.29 -21.43 2.15
C GLU A 596 1.44 -20.18 1.90
N THR A 597 0.69 -19.73 2.91
CA THR A 597 -0.18 -18.55 2.80
C THR A 597 0.03 -17.60 3.97
N GLN A 598 -0.17 -16.32 3.69
CA GLN A 598 -0.03 -15.23 4.65
C GLN A 598 -1.21 -14.26 4.52
N ASN A 599 -1.42 -13.46 5.56
CA ASN A 599 -2.35 -12.33 5.49
C ASN A 599 -1.55 -11.07 5.13
N ILE A 600 -2.07 -10.26 4.19
CA ILE A 600 -1.49 -8.98 3.81
C ILE A 600 -2.38 -7.87 4.36
N THR A 601 -1.84 -7.04 5.23
CA THR A 601 -2.47 -5.78 5.66
C THR A 601 -2.19 -4.70 4.63
N VAL A 602 -3.18 -3.89 4.31
CA VAL A 602 -3.04 -2.66 3.51
C VAL A 602 -3.41 -1.49 4.42
N GLU A 603 -2.48 -0.57 4.64
CA GLU A 603 -2.64 0.63 5.47
C GLU A 603 -2.74 1.87 4.58
N LYS A 604 -3.69 2.77 4.87
CA LYS A 604 -3.85 4.03 4.15
C LYS A 604 -3.34 5.21 4.96
N GLN A 605 -2.42 5.97 4.37
CA GLN A 605 -1.95 7.25 4.91
C GLN A 605 -2.26 8.39 3.93
N VAL A 606 -2.59 9.57 4.43
CA VAL A 606 -3.00 10.76 3.66
C VAL A 606 -2.31 11.99 4.23
N VAL A 607 -1.30 12.51 3.53
CA VAL A 607 -0.53 13.69 3.97
C VAL A 607 -1.19 14.96 3.43
N THR A 608 -1.81 15.70 4.34
CA THR A 608 -2.58 16.93 4.13
C THR A 608 -2.88 17.58 5.50
N THR A 609 -3.36 18.81 5.51
CA THR A 609 -3.96 19.46 6.69
C THR A 609 -5.48 19.59 6.58
N SER A 610 -6.06 19.24 5.43
CA SER A 610 -7.48 19.30 5.12
C SER A 610 -8.25 18.14 5.78
N GLN A 611 -9.09 18.46 6.76
CA GLN A 611 -9.92 17.49 7.45
C GLN A 611 -10.84 16.69 6.50
N THR A 612 -11.28 17.28 5.39
CA THR A 612 -12.12 16.59 4.38
C THR A 612 -11.36 15.58 3.53
N ASP A 613 -10.04 15.75 3.38
CA ASP A 613 -9.18 14.81 2.66
C ASP A 613 -8.73 13.66 3.57
N LEU A 614 -8.60 13.88 4.88
CA LEU A 614 -8.36 12.82 5.86
C LEU A 614 -9.54 11.83 5.98
N THR A 615 -10.79 12.32 5.85
CA THR A 615 -12.02 11.51 5.89
C THR A 615 -12.49 11.06 4.49
N LYS A 616 -11.56 10.92 3.54
CA LYS A 616 -11.87 10.55 2.16
C LYS A 616 -11.49 9.09 1.90
N ASP A 617 -12.50 8.29 1.55
CA ASP A 617 -12.28 6.89 1.17
C ASP A 617 -11.50 6.78 -0.14
N PHE A 618 -10.36 6.09 -0.10
CA PHE A 618 -9.64 5.58 -1.25
C PHE A 618 -10.01 4.11 -1.43
N ARG A 619 -10.44 3.74 -2.65
CA ARG A 619 -10.87 2.36 -2.94
C ARG A 619 -9.75 1.60 -3.62
N PHE A 620 -9.30 0.53 -2.98
CA PHE A 620 -8.36 -0.44 -3.48
C PHE A 620 -9.08 -1.67 -4.05
N THR A 621 -8.79 -1.99 -5.31
CA THR A 621 -9.06 -3.31 -5.88
C THR A 621 -7.77 -4.11 -5.82
N CYS A 622 -7.76 -5.20 -5.06
CA CYS A 622 -6.60 -6.07 -4.85
C CYS A 622 -6.80 -7.37 -5.64
N GLU A 623 -5.88 -7.69 -6.54
CA GLU A 623 -5.93 -8.86 -7.44
C GLU A 623 -4.69 -9.74 -7.23
N TYR A 624 -4.89 -11.05 -7.07
CA TYR A 624 -3.81 -12.05 -7.08
C TYR A 624 -4.30 -13.39 -7.64
N THR A 625 -3.39 -14.33 -7.89
CA THR A 625 -3.76 -15.71 -8.29
C THR A 625 -3.53 -16.66 -7.13
N ASN A 626 -4.53 -17.48 -6.78
CA ASN A 626 -4.39 -18.48 -5.73
C ASN A 626 -3.67 -19.75 -6.24
N ALA A 627 -3.28 -20.64 -5.32
CA ALA A 627 -2.56 -21.88 -5.62
C ALA A 627 -3.32 -22.85 -6.55
N SER A 628 -4.64 -22.70 -6.71
CA SER A 628 -5.45 -23.47 -7.67
C SER A 628 -5.55 -22.80 -9.05
N GLY A 629 -4.73 -21.77 -9.33
CA GLY A 629 -4.76 -21.00 -10.57
C GLY A 629 -5.93 -20.02 -10.69
N ASN A 630 -6.78 -19.88 -9.66
CA ASN A 630 -7.97 -19.03 -9.71
C ASN A 630 -7.63 -17.60 -9.27
N LYS A 631 -7.95 -16.62 -10.12
CA LYS A 631 -7.86 -15.20 -9.77
C LYS A 631 -8.78 -14.85 -8.62
N GLN A 632 -8.25 -14.15 -7.63
CA GLN A 632 -8.98 -13.57 -6.52
C GLN A 632 -9.08 -12.05 -6.72
N THR A 633 -10.18 -11.46 -6.27
CA THR A 633 -10.37 -10.01 -6.29
C THR A 633 -11.04 -9.58 -4.98
N ILE A 634 -10.33 -8.76 -4.20
CA ILE A 634 -10.79 -8.20 -2.92
C ILE A 634 -10.92 -6.69 -3.11
N THR A 635 -11.94 -6.07 -2.51
CA THR A 635 -12.09 -4.61 -2.51
C THR A 635 -12.01 -4.09 -1.08
N LEU A 636 -11.13 -3.13 -0.84
CA LEU A 636 -11.02 -2.37 0.40
C LEU A 636 -11.40 -0.91 0.11
N ASN A 637 -12.11 -0.25 1.02
CA ASN A 637 -12.24 1.21 1.03
C ASN A 637 -11.59 1.66 2.34
N LEU A 638 -10.64 2.59 2.27
CA LEU A 638 -9.85 3.04 3.43
C LEU A 638 -9.72 4.57 3.39
N SER A 639 -10.11 5.22 4.47
CA SER A 639 -9.77 6.62 4.80
C SER A 639 -8.41 6.70 5.50
N ASN A 640 -7.97 7.88 5.97
CA ASN A 640 -6.67 8.02 6.64
C ASN A 640 -6.56 7.18 7.93
N ASP A 641 -5.37 6.59 8.14
CA ASP A 641 -5.01 5.68 9.24
C ASP A 641 -5.84 4.39 9.33
N GLU A 642 -6.66 4.08 8.31
CA GLU A 642 -7.42 2.83 8.24
C GLU A 642 -6.61 1.69 7.62
N THR A 643 -6.86 0.47 8.10
CA THR A 643 -6.24 -0.77 7.62
C THR A 643 -7.28 -1.79 7.15
N GLY A 644 -7.00 -2.48 6.04
CA GLY A 644 -7.79 -3.63 5.57
C GLY A 644 -6.90 -4.86 5.31
N THR A 645 -7.42 -6.06 5.54
CA THR A 645 -6.64 -7.30 5.43
C THR A 645 -7.10 -8.18 4.26
N ILE A 646 -6.16 -8.62 3.44
CA ILE A 646 -6.31 -9.63 2.41
C ILE A 646 -5.85 -10.96 3.01
N ALA A 647 -6.78 -11.89 3.26
CA ALA A 647 -6.46 -13.14 3.93
C ALA A 647 -6.03 -14.25 2.97
N ASN A 648 -5.15 -15.15 3.41
CA ASN A 648 -4.72 -16.35 2.67
C ASN A 648 -4.16 -16.05 1.26
N VAL A 649 -3.28 -15.06 1.16
CA VAL A 649 -2.49 -14.77 -0.05
C VAL A 649 -1.31 -15.76 -0.10
N PRO A 650 -1.11 -16.55 -1.18
CA PRO A 650 0.01 -17.48 -1.26
C PRO A 650 1.37 -16.78 -1.30
N VAL A 651 2.34 -17.28 -0.53
CA VAL A 651 3.73 -16.81 -0.53
C VAL A 651 4.30 -16.95 -1.93
N GLY A 652 4.88 -15.88 -2.48
CA GLY A 652 5.46 -15.86 -3.83
C GLY A 652 4.45 -15.63 -4.96
N THR A 653 3.19 -15.29 -4.67
CA THR A 653 2.25 -14.81 -5.69
C THR A 653 2.47 -13.32 -5.99
N GLU A 654 2.14 -12.93 -7.23
CA GLU A 654 2.01 -11.52 -7.59
C GLU A 654 0.70 -10.96 -7.01
N LEU A 655 0.82 -9.93 -6.17
CA LEU A 655 -0.29 -9.15 -5.65
C LEU A 655 -0.29 -7.76 -6.31
N LYS A 656 -1.35 -7.46 -7.05
CA LYS A 656 -1.61 -6.17 -7.67
C LYS A 656 -2.63 -5.40 -6.83
N LEU A 657 -2.35 -4.12 -6.56
CA LEU A 657 -3.28 -3.17 -5.93
C LEU A 657 -3.56 -2.05 -6.92
N THR A 658 -4.83 -1.81 -7.22
CA THR A 658 -5.27 -0.63 -7.98
C THR A 658 -6.10 0.28 -7.07
N GLU A 659 -5.53 1.42 -6.69
CA GLU A 659 -6.19 2.50 -5.95
C GLU A 659 -6.98 3.39 -6.92
N THR A 660 -8.16 3.83 -6.47
CA THR A 660 -9.04 4.80 -7.17
C THR A 660 -9.53 5.86 -6.18
N ASN A 661 -10.01 7.00 -6.68
CA ASN A 661 -10.16 8.28 -5.98
C ASN A 661 -8.82 9.01 -5.71
N ALA A 662 -7.72 8.66 -6.39
CA ALA A 662 -6.39 9.22 -6.14
C ALA A 662 -6.12 10.61 -6.78
N SER A 663 -7.10 11.22 -7.45
CA SER A 663 -6.88 12.49 -8.16
C SER A 663 -6.57 13.66 -7.22
N GLY A 664 -5.56 14.46 -7.59
CA GLY A 664 -5.01 15.55 -6.79
C GLY A 664 -3.97 15.11 -5.75
N TYR A 665 -3.40 13.91 -5.89
CA TYR A 665 -2.38 13.37 -4.99
C TYR A 665 -1.22 12.73 -5.76
N THR A 666 -0.01 12.86 -5.20
CA THR A 666 1.08 11.92 -5.47
C THR A 666 0.93 10.72 -4.53
N THR A 667 1.13 9.52 -5.06
CA THR A 667 1.02 8.28 -4.29
C THR A 667 2.39 7.63 -4.22
N SER A 668 2.77 7.21 -3.02
CA SER A 668 3.91 6.33 -2.77
C SER A 668 3.43 5.15 -1.94
N ALA A 669 4.16 4.03 -2.01
CA ALA A 669 3.84 2.86 -1.21
C ALA A 669 5.10 2.08 -0.83
N LYS A 670 4.98 1.28 0.22
CA LYS A 670 5.98 0.28 0.63
C LYS A 670 5.32 -1.05 0.94
N TYR A 671 6.07 -2.13 0.77
CA TYR A 671 5.81 -3.43 1.35
C TYR A 671 6.79 -3.61 2.51
N ASP A 672 6.28 -3.33 3.71
CA ASP A 672 6.99 -3.06 4.96
C ASP A 672 8.09 -2.01 4.73
N ASP A 673 9.38 -2.36 4.78
CA ASP A 673 10.48 -1.40 4.49
C ASP A 673 10.78 -1.19 3.00
N LYS A 674 10.30 -2.07 2.11
CA LYS A 674 10.67 -2.08 0.67
C LYS A 674 9.75 -1.14 -0.12
N THR A 675 10.28 -0.03 -0.65
CA THR A 675 9.52 0.87 -1.55
C THR A 675 9.00 0.12 -2.78
N ILE A 676 7.71 0.23 -3.08
CA ILE A 676 7.07 -0.32 -4.28
C ILE A 676 6.58 0.82 -5.19
N GLN A 677 6.64 0.59 -6.52
CA GLN A 677 6.29 1.62 -7.49
C GLN A 677 4.76 1.79 -7.61
N ALA A 678 4.29 3.02 -7.46
CA ALA A 678 2.88 3.40 -7.62
C ALA A 678 2.66 4.11 -8.94
N ASN A 679 2.28 3.35 -9.97
CA ASN A 679 2.21 3.84 -11.34
C ASN A 679 0.88 4.55 -11.60
N GLU A 680 0.92 5.82 -11.99
CA GLU A 680 -0.25 6.53 -12.51
C GLU A 680 -0.78 5.82 -13.76
N THR A 681 -2.03 5.35 -13.67
CA THR A 681 -2.71 4.62 -14.76
C THR A 681 -3.79 5.48 -15.42
N THR A 682 -4.40 6.38 -14.63
CA THR A 682 -5.22 7.53 -15.06
C THR A 682 -5.02 8.65 -14.04
N GLY A 683 -5.50 9.87 -14.34
CA GLY A 683 -5.48 11.01 -13.41
C GLY A 683 -6.20 10.82 -12.07
N ASP A 684 -6.86 9.68 -11.84
CA ASP A 684 -7.49 9.28 -10.57
C ASP A 684 -7.09 7.86 -10.11
N THR A 685 -6.22 7.16 -10.85
CA THR A 685 -5.93 5.73 -10.64
C THR A 685 -4.44 5.48 -10.48
N ARG A 686 -4.08 4.68 -9.48
CA ARG A 686 -2.70 4.28 -9.17
C ARG A 686 -2.65 2.76 -9.12
N THR A 687 -1.62 2.16 -9.71
CA THR A 687 -1.42 0.71 -9.66
C THR A 687 -0.04 0.37 -9.11
N MET A 688 -0.02 -0.40 -8.02
CA MET A 688 1.18 -1.02 -7.46
C MET A 688 1.13 -2.53 -7.70
N THR A 689 2.29 -3.15 -7.86
CA THR A 689 2.44 -4.60 -7.99
C THR A 689 3.61 -5.05 -7.13
N VAL A 690 3.45 -6.14 -6.40
CA VAL A 690 4.48 -6.70 -5.53
C VAL A 690 4.46 -8.23 -5.55
N GLN A 691 5.64 -8.84 -5.48
CA GLN A 691 5.78 -10.27 -5.25
C GLN A 691 5.79 -10.50 -3.74
N THR A 692 4.84 -11.29 -3.24
CA THR A 692 4.64 -11.53 -1.80
C THR A 692 5.74 -12.41 -1.21
N THR A 693 6.16 -12.14 0.02
CA THR A 693 7.18 -12.94 0.74
C THR A 693 6.79 -13.17 2.19
N ASN A 694 7.12 -14.34 2.71
CA ASN A 694 6.85 -14.82 4.07
C ASN A 694 7.23 -13.83 5.17
N ASP A 695 8.34 -13.08 5.00
CA ASP A 695 8.83 -12.11 5.99
C ASP A 695 8.12 -10.74 5.96
N ASN A 696 7.25 -10.49 4.98
CA ASN A 696 6.67 -9.17 4.68
C ASN A 696 5.14 -9.21 4.72
N SER A 697 4.48 -8.35 5.50
CA SER A 697 3.03 -8.47 5.76
C SER A 697 2.21 -7.20 5.55
N THR A 698 2.82 -6.02 5.51
CA THR A 698 2.09 -4.74 5.49
C THR A 698 2.40 -3.93 4.24
N ILE A 699 1.37 -3.49 3.51
CA ILE A 699 1.50 -2.56 2.39
C ILE A 699 0.98 -1.18 2.84
N VAL A 700 1.89 -0.26 3.11
CA VAL A 700 1.54 1.13 3.47
C VAL A 700 1.42 1.94 2.19
N VAL A 701 0.29 2.64 2.00
CA VAL A 701 -0.01 3.44 0.81
C VAL A 701 -0.24 4.91 1.21
N THR A 702 0.77 5.74 1.00
CA THR A 702 0.78 7.15 1.40
C THR A 702 0.40 8.06 0.21
N ASN A 703 -0.75 8.73 0.30
CA ASN A 703 -1.16 9.76 -0.67
C ASN A 703 -0.83 11.15 -0.12
N ARG A 704 0.05 11.89 -0.79
CA ARG A 704 0.37 13.28 -0.46
C ARG A 704 -0.40 14.23 -1.37
N LYS A 705 -1.16 15.16 -0.77
CA LYS A 705 -1.97 16.14 -1.50
C LYS A 705 -1.07 16.99 -2.40
N GLN A 706 -1.46 17.19 -3.66
CA GLN A 706 -0.77 18.09 -4.56
C GLN A 706 -1.26 19.53 -4.34
N ILE A 707 -0.36 20.38 -3.87
CA ILE A 707 -0.54 21.82 -3.65
C ILE A 707 0.56 22.54 -4.44
N ALA A 708 0.32 23.78 -4.87
CA ALA A 708 1.35 24.58 -5.53
C ALA A 708 2.44 25.00 -4.52
N GLU A 709 3.70 24.96 -4.94
CA GLU A 709 4.81 25.45 -4.12
C GLU A 709 4.66 26.95 -3.83
N THR A 710 4.94 27.32 -2.59
CA THR A 710 4.77 28.68 -2.07
C THR A 710 5.95 29.54 -2.49
N GLY A 711 5.68 30.77 -2.95
CA GLY A 711 6.74 31.75 -3.20
C GLY A 711 7.33 32.28 -1.89
N GLN A 712 8.65 32.52 -1.87
CA GLN A 712 9.31 33.21 -0.75
C GLN A 712 8.84 34.69 -0.67
N ASP A 713 8.75 35.25 0.54
CA ASP A 713 8.43 36.67 0.71
C ASP A 713 9.50 37.57 0.05
N GLU A 714 9.07 38.59 -0.69
CA GLU A 714 9.98 39.64 -1.16
C GLU A 714 10.64 40.35 0.04
N ASN A 715 11.93 40.66 -0.09
CA ASN A 715 12.65 41.40 0.95
C ASN A 715 12.28 42.88 0.92
N PHE A 716 12.15 43.52 2.08
CA PHE A 716 11.71 44.91 2.16
C PHE A 716 12.32 45.67 3.35
N ILE A 717 12.32 47.00 3.25
CA ILE A 717 12.57 47.91 4.38
C ILE A 717 11.39 48.86 4.54
N ILE A 718 11.24 49.39 5.76
CA ILE A 718 10.25 50.42 6.11
C ILE A 718 10.98 51.75 6.26
N VAL A 719 10.54 52.74 5.49
CA VAL A 719 11.03 54.12 5.54
C VAL A 719 9.95 55.01 6.13
N GLU A 720 10.29 55.89 7.06
CA GLU A 720 9.35 56.78 7.73
C GLU A 720 9.78 58.24 7.66
N LYS A 721 8.81 59.11 7.38
CA LYS A 721 8.93 60.56 7.42
C LYS A 721 7.96 61.14 8.45
N LYS A 722 8.53 61.79 9.47
CA LYS A 722 7.79 62.59 10.45
C LYS A 722 7.88 64.08 10.12
N PHE A 723 6.74 64.77 10.11
CA PHE A 723 6.62 66.22 9.99
C PHE A 723 6.08 66.80 11.29
N THR A 724 6.74 67.81 11.85
CA THR A 724 6.34 68.43 13.12
C THR A 724 6.28 69.94 13.01
N GLY A 725 5.32 70.59 13.68
CA GLY A 725 5.16 72.05 13.70
C GLY A 725 4.34 72.67 12.55
N ILE A 726 3.78 71.84 11.67
CA ILE A 726 2.88 72.20 10.56
C ILE A 726 1.66 71.28 10.53
N THR A 727 0.59 71.68 9.83
CA THR A 727 -0.54 70.82 9.48
C THR A 727 -0.37 70.19 8.09
N GLU A 728 -1.12 69.13 7.81
CA GLU A 728 -1.03 68.31 6.59
C GLU A 728 -1.18 69.14 5.30
N ASP A 729 -2.09 70.13 5.30
CA ASP A 729 -2.36 71.04 4.18
C ASP A 729 -1.22 72.03 3.89
N GLN A 730 -0.23 72.12 4.77
CA GLN A 730 0.98 72.93 4.59
C GLN A 730 2.15 72.14 3.95
N ILE A 731 2.09 70.81 3.94
CA ILE A 731 3.14 69.98 3.33
C ILE A 731 3.10 70.22 1.81
N PRO A 732 4.23 70.56 1.14
CA PRO A 732 4.25 70.79 -0.29
C PRO A 732 3.75 69.58 -1.08
N VAL A 733 2.83 69.79 -2.02
CA VAL A 733 2.20 68.71 -2.83
C VAL A 733 3.18 67.95 -3.72
N ASN A 734 4.40 68.46 -3.86
CA ASN A 734 5.54 67.88 -4.57
C ASN A 734 6.72 67.54 -3.64
N PHE A 735 6.51 67.51 -2.32
CA PHE A 735 7.48 66.96 -1.38
C PHE A 735 7.74 65.49 -1.73
N GLN A 736 9.01 65.12 -1.84
CA GLN A 736 9.41 63.74 -2.14
C GLN A 736 10.71 63.38 -1.42
N ILE A 737 10.86 62.08 -1.12
CA ILE A 737 12.10 61.50 -0.60
C ILE A 737 12.62 60.52 -1.63
N THR A 738 13.90 60.60 -1.97
CA THR A 738 14.56 59.61 -2.82
C THR A 738 15.51 58.77 -1.98
N VAL A 739 15.25 57.45 -1.92
CA VAL A 739 16.07 56.44 -1.27
C VAL A 739 16.81 55.66 -2.35
N THR A 740 18.14 55.62 -2.32
CA THR A 740 18.97 54.93 -3.34
C THR A 740 19.89 53.91 -2.68
N GLY A 741 19.68 52.62 -2.95
CA GLY A 741 20.50 51.53 -2.40
C GLY A 741 21.78 51.26 -3.19
N GLN A 742 22.67 50.43 -2.63
CA GLN A 742 24.00 50.09 -3.18
C GLN A 742 24.05 49.79 -4.69
N ASN A 743 23.02 49.14 -5.24
CA ASN A 743 22.94 48.79 -6.68
C ASN A 743 22.65 49.97 -7.61
N GLY A 744 22.50 51.19 -7.08
CA GLY A 744 22.13 52.40 -7.83
C GLY A 744 20.64 52.52 -8.14
N THR A 745 19.80 51.62 -7.62
CA THR A 745 18.34 51.69 -7.74
C THR A 745 17.79 52.76 -6.80
N SER A 746 17.19 53.80 -7.38
CA SER A 746 16.52 54.89 -6.66
C SER A 746 15.00 54.65 -6.58
N TYR A 747 14.44 54.87 -5.39
CA TYR A 747 13.02 54.80 -5.09
C TYR A 747 12.54 56.19 -4.66
N THR A 748 11.67 56.81 -5.47
CA THR A 748 11.06 58.11 -5.14
C THR A 748 9.74 57.88 -4.42
N LEU A 749 9.70 58.30 -3.16
CA LEU A 749 8.61 58.15 -2.22
C LEU A 749 7.80 59.45 -2.14
N THR A 750 6.48 59.35 -2.31
CA THR A 750 5.54 60.48 -2.26
C THR A 750 4.24 60.07 -1.56
N LYS A 751 3.38 61.04 -1.20
CA LYS A 751 2.09 60.72 -0.59
C LYS A 751 1.25 59.85 -1.54
N ASN A 752 0.78 58.69 -1.07
CA ASN A 752 0.05 57.69 -1.85
C ASN A 752 0.88 57.00 -2.96
N SER A 753 2.22 56.99 -2.89
CA SER A 753 3.02 56.09 -3.74
C SER A 753 2.82 54.62 -3.32
N SER A 754 3.34 53.68 -4.12
CA SER A 754 3.26 52.24 -3.76
C SER A 754 3.87 51.99 -2.37
N GLY A 755 3.21 51.15 -1.56
CA GLY A 755 3.63 50.82 -0.20
C GLY A 755 3.45 51.95 0.83
N TRP A 756 2.82 53.09 0.48
CA TRP A 756 2.59 54.21 1.41
C TRP A 756 1.41 53.97 2.37
N GLU A 757 1.58 54.38 3.62
CA GLU A 757 0.52 54.59 4.62
C GLU A 757 0.74 55.89 5.43
N GLU A 758 -0.32 56.38 6.07
CA GLU A 758 -0.26 57.47 7.06
C GLU A 758 -0.50 56.89 8.45
N VAL A 759 0.38 57.22 9.40
CA VAL A 759 0.41 56.62 10.73
C VAL A 759 -0.07 57.63 11.78
N ASP A 760 -1.09 57.26 12.56
CA ASP A 760 -1.63 58.10 13.64
C ASP A 760 -0.55 58.45 14.67
N SER A 761 -0.35 59.74 14.96
CA SER A 761 0.60 60.20 15.97
C SER A 761 -0.08 60.92 17.14
N ALA A 762 0.13 60.38 18.35
CA ALA A 762 -0.46 60.91 19.58
C ALA A 762 0.07 62.30 20.00
N ASP A 763 1.18 62.77 19.41
CA ASP A 763 1.74 64.11 19.64
C ASP A 763 1.25 65.18 18.63
N GLY A 764 0.42 64.78 17.65
CA GLY A 764 -0.12 65.67 16.61
C GLY A 764 0.82 65.91 15.41
N SER A 765 1.92 65.17 15.30
CA SER A 765 2.76 65.14 14.10
C SER A 765 2.07 64.37 12.96
N ILE A 766 2.43 64.69 11.72
CA ILE A 766 2.09 63.85 10.56
C ILE A 766 3.21 62.83 10.35
N ILE A 767 2.86 61.55 10.19
CA ILE A 767 3.82 60.48 9.90
C ILE A 767 3.41 59.77 8.60
N TRP A 768 4.28 59.80 7.60
CA TRP A 768 4.14 59.03 6.36
C TRP A 768 5.14 57.88 6.40
N ARG A 769 4.69 56.68 6.06
CA ARG A 769 5.51 55.47 6.07
C ARG A 769 5.42 54.77 4.73
N TRP A 770 6.51 54.14 4.28
CA TRP A 770 6.59 53.41 3.02
C TRP A 770 7.26 52.05 3.20
N LYS A 771 6.63 50.99 2.70
CA LYS A 771 7.24 49.67 2.50
C LYS A 771 7.88 49.59 1.11
N ILE A 772 9.22 49.57 1.05
CA ILE A 772 9.97 49.39 -0.20
C ILE A 772 10.30 47.89 -0.34
N SER A 773 9.72 47.21 -1.35
CA SER A 773 10.05 45.81 -1.67
C SER A 773 11.25 45.68 -2.64
N GLY A 774 11.83 44.48 -2.69
CA GLY A 774 12.97 44.11 -3.53
C GLY A 774 14.34 44.54 -2.98
N VAL A 775 14.42 44.93 -1.70
CA VAL A 775 15.60 45.55 -1.08
C VAL A 775 15.97 44.88 0.25
N GLY A 776 17.21 45.09 0.72
CA GLY A 776 17.78 44.36 1.87
C GLY A 776 18.60 45.22 2.82
N THR A 777 19.42 44.59 3.65
CA THR A 777 20.44 45.28 4.45
C THR A 777 21.55 45.85 3.56
N GLY A 778 22.26 46.88 4.05
CA GLY A 778 23.35 47.56 3.35
C GLY A 778 23.22 49.09 3.35
N GLU A 779 24.10 49.75 2.58
CA GLU A 779 24.13 51.22 2.45
C GLU A 779 22.99 51.76 1.57
N TYR A 780 22.34 52.81 2.06
CA TYR A 780 21.40 53.64 1.32
C TYR A 780 21.83 55.09 1.39
N THR A 781 21.55 55.83 0.33
CA THR A 781 21.60 57.29 0.33
C THR A 781 20.19 57.86 0.24
N VAL A 782 19.85 58.76 1.16
CA VAL A 782 18.51 59.34 1.29
C VAL A 782 18.58 60.85 1.21
N SER A 783 17.80 61.42 0.28
CA SER A 783 17.70 62.86 0.04
C SER A 783 16.25 63.29 -0.05
N GLU A 784 15.94 64.46 0.50
CA GLU A 784 14.62 65.09 0.39
C GLU A 784 14.63 66.16 -0.71
N GLU A 785 13.48 66.41 -1.31
CA GLU A 785 13.28 67.53 -2.24
C GLU A 785 11.93 68.21 -1.97
N ASN A 786 11.92 69.55 -2.07
CA ASN A 786 10.75 70.41 -1.87
C ASN A 786 10.25 70.39 -0.42
N GLU A 787 11.19 70.36 0.52
CA GLU A 787 11.01 70.42 1.97
C GLU A 787 10.80 71.84 2.51
N GLU A 788 11.14 72.89 1.75
CA GLU A 788 10.96 74.29 2.15
C GLU A 788 9.48 74.71 2.16
N ILE A 789 9.05 75.39 3.23
CA ILE A 789 7.70 75.98 3.36
C ILE A 789 7.85 77.48 3.64
N ALA A 790 7.09 78.30 2.91
CA ALA A 790 7.10 79.76 3.07
C ALA A 790 6.81 80.18 4.52
N ASP A 791 7.62 81.10 5.05
CA ASP A 791 7.57 81.60 6.42
C ASP A 791 7.82 80.55 7.53
N TYR A 792 8.47 79.43 7.21
CA TYR A 792 9.03 78.48 8.19
C TYR A 792 10.53 78.26 7.97
N THR A 793 11.27 77.97 9.04
CA THR A 793 12.58 77.32 8.97
C THR A 793 12.41 75.83 9.25
N VAL A 794 12.83 74.99 8.32
CA VAL A 794 12.92 73.53 8.51
C VAL A 794 14.22 73.15 9.23
N THR A 795 14.20 72.05 9.97
CA THR A 795 15.40 71.39 10.51
C THR A 795 15.22 69.88 10.38
N THR A 796 15.98 69.28 9.48
CA THR A 796 16.00 67.83 9.24
C THR A 796 16.89 67.13 10.26
N THR A 797 16.43 65.98 10.75
CA THR A 797 17.09 65.12 11.73
C THR A 797 16.75 63.66 11.47
N GLY A 798 17.55 62.72 11.97
CA GLY A 798 17.47 61.31 11.62
C GLY A 798 18.27 60.99 10.35
N ASP A 799 17.83 60.00 9.59
CA ASP A 799 18.63 59.27 8.61
C ASP A 799 18.74 59.95 7.22
N SER A 800 19.02 61.26 7.23
CA SER A 800 19.30 62.03 6.01
C SER A 800 20.79 61.91 5.62
N GLY A 801 21.09 61.59 4.36
CA GLY A 801 22.46 61.39 3.89
C GLY A 801 22.77 59.92 3.60
N SER A 802 23.90 59.39 4.08
CA SER A 802 24.20 57.95 4.02
C SER A 802 23.68 57.28 5.29
N VAL A 803 22.94 56.19 5.15
CA VAL A 803 22.43 55.35 6.25
C VAL A 803 22.68 53.88 5.91
N THR A 804 23.13 53.12 6.91
CA THR A 804 23.35 51.68 6.78
C THR A 804 22.18 50.94 7.43
N VAL A 805 21.38 50.22 6.64
CA VAL A 805 20.35 49.33 7.18
C VAL A 805 21.03 48.01 7.56
N GLU A 806 21.27 47.82 8.84
CA GLU A 806 21.91 46.62 9.39
C GLU A 806 20.88 45.56 9.85
N ALA A 807 21.38 44.45 10.41
CA ALA A 807 20.52 43.56 11.19
C ALA A 807 19.95 44.30 12.41
N ALA A 808 18.69 44.00 12.78
CA ALA A 808 18.07 44.57 13.96
C ALA A 808 18.76 44.08 15.25
N ASP A 809 19.03 44.98 16.19
CA ASP A 809 19.63 44.68 17.49
C ASP A 809 18.57 44.17 18.48
N VAL A 810 17.98 43.02 18.14
CA VAL A 810 16.83 42.40 18.83
C VAL A 810 17.16 41.00 19.33
N ALA A 811 16.71 40.67 20.54
CA ALA A 811 16.87 39.35 21.12
C ALA A 811 15.93 38.32 20.43
N ILE A 812 16.44 37.61 19.41
CA ILE A 812 15.73 36.44 18.85
C ILE A 812 15.86 35.27 19.83
N GLU A 813 14.81 34.95 20.58
CA GLU A 813 14.75 33.74 21.40
C GLU A 813 14.41 32.50 20.57
N ALA A 814 14.84 31.32 21.02
CA ALA A 814 14.79 30.10 20.19
C ALA A 814 14.83 28.77 20.97
N THR A 815 13.73 28.02 20.90
CA THR A 815 13.65 26.64 21.42
C THR A 815 13.73 25.62 20.29
N LYS A 816 14.67 24.68 20.38
CA LYS A 816 15.03 23.71 19.32
C LYS A 816 14.54 22.31 19.62
N TYR A 817 14.13 21.58 18.59
CA TYR A 817 13.64 20.21 18.67
C TYR A 817 14.30 19.36 17.56
N PRO A 818 15.15 18.37 17.91
CA PRO A 818 15.84 17.53 16.91
C PRO A 818 14.88 16.78 15.98
N THR A 819 13.71 16.40 16.50
CA THR A 819 12.60 15.80 15.75
C THR A 819 11.33 16.62 15.98
N CYS A 820 10.44 16.64 14.99
CA CYS A 820 9.09 17.17 15.17
C CYS A 820 8.21 16.10 15.84
N SER A 821 7.50 16.44 16.92
CA SER A 821 6.70 15.50 17.73
C SER A 821 5.19 15.79 17.75
N HIS A 822 4.77 16.97 17.29
CA HIS A 822 3.38 17.41 17.17
C HIS A 822 3.19 18.25 15.91
N THR A 823 1.96 18.32 15.39
CA THR A 823 1.67 18.97 14.12
C THR A 823 1.43 20.48 14.24
N ASN A 824 1.08 21.00 15.42
CA ASN A 824 0.76 22.41 15.64
C ASN A 824 1.94 23.18 16.26
N TRP A 825 2.26 24.37 15.73
CA TRP A 825 3.40 25.20 16.14
C TRP A 825 3.05 26.69 16.16
N PRO A 826 3.48 27.48 17.18
CA PRO A 826 3.09 28.88 17.31
C PRO A 826 3.70 29.75 16.20
N VAL A 827 2.87 30.55 15.55
CA VAL A 827 3.24 31.53 14.52
C VAL A 827 2.30 32.72 14.61
N GLY A 828 2.86 33.93 14.73
CA GLY A 828 2.11 35.19 14.83
C GLY A 828 2.30 35.92 16.16
N VAL A 829 1.54 36.98 16.37
CA VAL A 829 1.79 37.96 17.44
C VAL A 829 0.93 37.69 18.69
N GLU A 830 1.56 37.59 19.86
CA GLU A 830 0.89 37.63 21.17
C GLU A 830 1.47 38.74 22.03
N GLY A 831 0.68 39.78 22.30
CA GLY A 831 1.12 40.96 23.04
C GLY A 831 2.20 41.74 22.29
N ASN A 832 3.43 41.70 22.80
CA ASN A 832 4.61 42.29 22.17
C ASN A 832 5.47 41.27 21.41
N GLU A 833 5.30 39.96 21.62
CA GLU A 833 6.15 38.94 20.99
C GLU A 833 5.60 38.53 19.63
N ASN A 834 6.48 38.40 18.63
CA ASN A 834 6.17 37.75 17.36
C ASN A 834 6.80 36.35 17.32
N PHE A 835 5.96 35.31 17.28
CA PHE A 835 6.37 33.91 17.21
C PHE A 835 6.56 33.46 15.77
N LEU A 836 7.63 32.71 15.53
CA LEU A 836 8.00 32.18 14.22
C LEU A 836 8.25 30.67 14.33
N PHE A 837 7.83 29.91 13.33
CA PHE A 837 8.28 28.52 13.16
C PHE A 837 9.49 28.52 12.23
N ALA A 838 10.47 27.67 12.50
CA ALA A 838 11.61 27.48 11.63
C ALA A 838 11.99 26.00 11.51
N ALA A 839 12.58 25.61 10.38
CA ALA A 839 13.08 24.26 10.18
C ALA A 839 14.29 24.22 9.23
N ALA A 840 15.22 23.30 9.49
CA ALA A 840 16.22 22.93 8.50
C ALA A 840 15.58 22.11 7.36
N LEU A 841 15.98 22.39 6.11
CA LEU A 841 15.66 21.55 4.96
C LEU A 841 16.81 20.58 4.66
N THR A 842 16.73 19.86 3.55
CA THR A 842 17.87 19.08 3.04
C THR A 842 19.01 20.02 2.63
N GLY A 843 20.26 19.54 2.66
CA GLY A 843 21.45 20.42 2.73
C GLY A 843 21.55 21.54 1.68
N SER A 844 21.16 21.31 0.43
CA SER A 844 21.17 22.33 -0.63
C SER A 844 20.00 23.32 -0.58
N SER A 845 18.94 22.99 0.15
CA SER A 845 17.74 23.82 0.32
C SER A 845 17.82 24.73 1.55
N GLY A 846 18.91 24.68 2.31
CA GLY A 846 19.15 25.58 3.44
C GLY A 846 18.18 25.38 4.60
N CYS A 847 17.46 26.44 4.98
CA CYS A 847 16.47 26.47 6.05
C CYS A 847 15.28 27.34 5.68
N ILE A 848 14.15 27.14 6.36
CA ILE A 848 12.99 28.03 6.27
C ILE A 848 12.63 28.65 7.62
N VAL A 849 12.02 29.82 7.55
CA VAL A 849 11.31 30.51 8.63
C VAL A 849 9.91 30.87 8.13
N ILE A 850 8.89 30.64 8.95
CA ILE A 850 7.50 30.95 8.67
C ILE A 850 6.99 31.92 9.75
N SER A 851 6.48 33.07 9.30
CA SER A 851 5.86 34.14 10.10
C SER A 851 4.37 34.27 9.73
N SER A 852 3.58 35.01 10.52
CA SER A 852 2.21 35.35 10.10
C SER A 852 2.20 36.43 9.01
N GLU A 853 3.08 37.42 9.14
CA GLU A 853 3.24 38.55 8.21
C GLU A 853 4.71 38.65 7.74
N PRO A 854 5.00 39.15 6.52
CA PRO A 854 6.37 39.22 6.00
C PRO A 854 7.31 40.00 6.91
N LEU A 855 8.47 39.43 7.25
CA LEU A 855 9.50 40.08 8.05
C LEU A 855 10.37 41.04 7.22
N SER A 856 10.73 42.19 7.78
CA SER A 856 11.60 43.17 7.13
C SER A 856 13.06 42.71 7.07
N ALA A 857 13.88 43.35 6.24
CA ALA A 857 15.25 42.94 5.98
C ALA A 857 16.14 42.94 7.24
N SER A 858 15.95 43.91 8.15
CA SER A 858 16.72 44.00 9.41
C SER A 858 16.42 42.82 10.34
N VAL A 859 15.13 42.46 10.49
CA VAL A 859 14.66 41.31 11.28
C VAL A 859 15.06 40.00 10.62
N ARG A 860 14.92 39.87 9.29
CA ARG A 860 15.38 38.69 8.54
C ARG A 860 16.88 38.46 8.73
N ALA A 861 17.71 39.50 8.75
CA ALA A 861 19.14 39.38 9.00
C ALA A 861 19.43 38.92 10.45
N ALA A 862 18.75 39.47 11.46
CA ALA A 862 18.87 39.05 12.85
C ALA A 862 18.45 37.59 13.06
N VAL A 863 17.30 37.18 12.50
CA VAL A 863 16.82 35.79 12.55
C VAL A 863 17.76 34.84 11.81
N THR A 864 18.26 35.24 10.63
CA THR A 864 19.27 34.46 9.89
C THR A 864 20.51 34.23 10.75
N ALA A 865 21.07 35.30 11.31
CA ALA A 865 22.25 35.24 12.16
C ALA A 865 22.06 34.38 13.42
N LYS A 866 20.86 34.35 14.02
CA LYS A 866 20.54 33.44 15.14
C LYS A 866 20.47 31.98 14.65
N VAL A 867 19.71 31.71 13.59
CA VAL A 867 19.39 30.36 13.10
C VAL A 867 20.63 29.64 12.54
N THR A 868 21.52 30.33 11.84
CA THR A 868 22.74 29.73 11.25
C THR A 868 23.82 29.37 12.28
N THR A 869 23.66 29.74 13.56
CA THR A 869 24.53 29.22 14.64
C THR A 869 24.29 27.74 14.98
N TYR A 870 23.26 27.11 14.39
CA TYR A 870 22.84 25.76 14.73
C TYR A 870 23.40 24.76 13.71
N GLY A 871 24.30 23.85 14.11
CA GLY A 871 25.13 23.07 13.17
C GLY A 871 24.45 22.10 12.19
N SER A 872 23.11 22.01 12.17
CA SER A 872 22.32 21.28 11.16
C SER A 872 21.42 22.23 10.33
N TRP A 873 21.68 23.53 10.42
CA TRP A 873 20.96 24.62 9.79
C TRP A 873 21.97 25.46 9.01
N HIS A 874 21.64 25.81 7.77
CA HIS A 874 22.55 26.35 6.78
C HIS A 874 21.83 27.34 5.87
N GLU A 875 22.58 28.25 5.28
CA GLU A 875 22.06 29.16 4.24
C GLU A 875 21.75 28.41 2.93
N PRO A 876 20.80 28.90 2.10
CA PRO A 876 20.00 30.11 2.30
C PRO A 876 18.92 29.94 3.37
N VAL A 877 18.66 30.99 4.16
CA VAL A 877 17.46 31.05 5.01
C VAL A 877 16.34 31.73 4.21
N GLN A 878 15.32 30.95 3.87
CA GLN A 878 14.14 31.41 3.14
C GLN A 878 13.05 31.80 4.15
N PHE A 879 12.33 32.91 3.91
CA PHE A 879 11.23 33.33 4.79
C PHE A 879 9.91 33.42 4.03
N TYR A 880 8.86 32.97 4.69
CA TYR A 880 7.50 32.86 4.17
C TYR A 880 6.50 33.41 5.18
N SER A 881 5.44 34.03 4.69
CA SER A 881 4.34 34.57 5.51
C SER A 881 3.04 33.79 5.30
N VAL A 882 2.25 33.64 6.36
CA VAL A 882 0.93 33.00 6.34
C VAL A 882 -0.11 33.76 7.17
N SER A 883 -0.95 34.54 6.49
CA SER A 883 -2.01 35.35 7.10
C SER A 883 -3.45 34.93 6.74
N ASN A 884 -3.62 33.87 5.92
CA ASN A 884 -4.94 33.37 5.53
C ASN A 884 -5.29 32.06 6.27
N ASP A 885 -6.32 32.05 7.11
CA ASP A 885 -6.89 30.80 7.65
C ASP A 885 -7.43 29.89 6.53
N GLY A 886 -7.41 28.58 6.78
CA GLY A 886 -7.93 27.57 5.86
C GLY A 886 -7.08 27.30 4.61
N GLN A 887 -6.12 28.16 4.24
CA GLN A 887 -5.26 27.96 3.08
C GLN A 887 -4.17 26.90 3.35
N GLU A 888 -4.11 25.84 2.54
CA GLU A 888 -2.96 24.93 2.51
C GLU A 888 -1.81 25.53 1.67
N TYR A 889 -0.59 25.32 2.14
CA TYR A 889 0.68 25.78 1.56
C TYR A 889 1.62 24.57 1.37
N SER A 890 2.54 24.66 0.42
CA SER A 890 3.61 23.68 0.22
C SER A 890 4.98 24.37 0.12
N ILE A 891 6.00 23.83 0.79
CA ILE A 891 7.40 24.21 0.61
C ILE A 891 8.25 22.93 0.60
N ASP A 892 9.04 22.70 -0.44
CA ASP A 892 9.85 21.48 -0.63
C ASP A 892 8.98 20.20 -0.57
N GLY A 893 7.74 20.31 -1.11
CA GLY A 893 6.71 19.27 -1.03
C GLY A 893 6.14 19.01 0.38
N LYS A 894 6.53 19.78 1.40
CA LYS A 894 6.04 19.68 2.78
C LYS A 894 4.80 20.56 2.95
N ILE A 895 3.73 19.95 3.44
CA ILE A 895 2.42 20.59 3.50
C ILE A 895 2.17 21.18 4.88
N PHE A 896 1.59 22.39 4.92
CA PHE A 896 1.16 23.05 6.14
C PHE A 896 -0.01 24.02 5.87
N ARG A 897 -0.66 24.50 6.92
CA ARG A 897 -1.77 25.46 6.90
C ARG A 897 -1.66 26.39 8.10
N TYR A 898 -2.08 27.64 7.97
CA TYR A 898 -2.23 28.54 9.11
C TYR A 898 -3.62 28.43 9.75
N ASP A 899 -3.66 28.47 11.07
CA ASP A 899 -4.85 28.52 11.92
C ASP A 899 -4.84 29.85 12.68
N GLU A 900 -5.45 30.87 12.06
CA GLU A 900 -5.48 32.25 12.56
C GLU A 900 -6.16 32.34 13.93
N ALA A 901 -7.16 31.50 14.19
CA ALA A 901 -7.91 31.49 15.45
C ALA A 901 -7.09 31.01 16.65
N ASN A 902 -5.95 30.35 16.42
CA ASN A 902 -5.06 29.82 17.45
C ASN A 902 -3.60 30.32 17.32
N SER A 903 -3.32 31.26 16.42
CA SER A 903 -1.97 31.77 16.08
C SER A 903 -0.94 30.64 15.88
N GLN A 904 -1.30 29.64 15.07
CA GLN A 904 -0.49 28.43 14.88
C GLN A 904 -0.45 28.00 13.42
N ILE A 905 0.70 27.48 12.96
CA ILE A 905 0.70 26.61 11.78
C ILE A 905 0.41 25.17 12.19
N ILE A 906 -0.24 24.44 11.29
CA ILE A 906 -0.47 23.00 11.36
C ILE A 906 0.28 22.38 10.19
N ILE A 907 1.26 21.51 10.46
CA ILE A 907 1.99 20.73 9.45
C ILE A 907 1.26 19.40 9.15
N GLY A 908 1.31 18.93 7.90
CA GLY A 908 0.56 17.75 7.44
C GLY A 908 1.12 16.39 7.89
N GLN A 909 2.41 16.29 8.21
CA GLN A 909 3.02 15.09 8.79
C GLN A 909 4.31 15.43 9.54
N THR A 910 4.48 14.98 10.78
CA THR A 910 5.67 15.30 11.60
C THR A 910 6.98 14.74 11.04
N SER A 911 6.95 13.57 10.39
CA SER A 911 8.14 12.91 9.84
C SER A 911 8.84 13.66 8.70
N ASP A 912 8.12 14.59 8.04
CA ASP A 912 8.68 15.46 6.99
C ASP A 912 9.64 16.52 7.53
N TRP A 913 9.56 16.81 8.83
CA TRP A 913 10.21 17.94 9.49
C TRP A 913 11.17 17.46 10.59
N LYS A 914 12.44 17.83 10.48
CA LYS A 914 13.52 17.46 11.41
C LYS A 914 14.39 18.68 11.67
N HIS A 915 14.95 18.78 12.87
CA HIS A 915 15.59 19.99 13.37
C HIS A 915 14.66 21.20 13.19
N VAL A 916 13.55 21.22 13.93
CA VAL A 916 12.59 22.33 13.94
C VAL A 916 12.88 23.25 15.14
N ALA A 917 12.42 24.49 15.08
CA ALA A 917 12.50 25.43 16.19
C ALA A 917 11.26 26.32 16.25
N SER A 918 10.89 26.70 17.47
CA SER A 918 10.06 27.87 17.73
C SER A 918 11.01 29.03 18.04
N LEU A 919 10.81 30.16 17.38
CA LEU A 919 11.52 31.42 17.65
C LEU A 919 10.53 32.46 18.18
N SER A 920 10.99 33.42 18.97
CA SER A 920 10.24 34.65 19.28
C SER A 920 11.15 35.86 19.35
N TYR A 921 10.59 37.07 19.27
CA TYR A 921 11.28 38.33 19.50
C TYR A 921 10.29 39.43 19.90
N ASP A 922 10.73 40.43 20.68
CA ASP A 922 9.89 41.59 21.02
C ASP A 922 9.83 42.57 19.84
N ILE A 923 8.61 42.87 19.38
CA ILE A 923 8.35 43.74 18.23
C ILE A 923 8.79 45.19 18.50
N THR A 924 8.88 45.61 19.77
CA THR A 924 9.33 46.94 20.17
C THR A 924 10.85 47.11 20.17
N GLU A 925 11.61 46.02 20.10
CA GLU A 925 13.06 46.01 19.86
C GLU A 925 13.43 45.92 18.37
N ALA A 926 12.47 45.60 17.50
CA ALA A 926 12.71 45.52 16.06
C ALA A 926 13.07 46.90 15.47
N SER A 927 14.03 46.93 14.55
CA SER A 927 14.51 48.13 13.87
C SER A 927 13.51 48.62 12.80
N ASN A 928 12.31 49.00 13.23
CA ASN A 928 11.16 49.37 12.41
C ASN A 928 10.62 50.74 12.86
N PRO A 929 10.70 51.79 12.03
CA PRO A 929 11.25 51.83 10.67
C PRO A 929 12.77 51.62 10.61
N GLU A 930 13.28 51.06 9.52
CA GLU A 930 14.73 50.93 9.26
C GLU A 930 15.40 52.27 8.87
N ILE A 931 14.62 53.23 8.37
CA ILE A 931 15.09 54.57 8.00
C ILE A 931 14.06 55.59 8.52
N ALA A 932 14.46 56.45 9.46
CA ALA A 932 13.58 57.43 10.10
C ALA A 932 14.09 58.86 9.89
N ILE A 933 13.31 59.71 9.21
CA ILE A 933 13.66 61.14 9.01
C ILE A 933 12.59 62.02 9.62
N THR A 934 12.99 63.04 10.38
CA THR A 934 12.09 64.03 11.00
C THR A 934 12.42 65.45 10.52
N ASN A 935 11.44 66.15 9.95
CA ASN A 935 11.52 67.59 9.72
C ASN A 935 10.76 68.35 10.82
N ALA A 936 11.50 69.19 11.54
CA ALA A 936 10.94 70.15 12.48
C ALA A 936 10.76 71.51 11.82
N TYR A 937 9.50 71.93 11.64
CA TYR A 937 9.15 73.21 11.05
C TYR A 937 8.86 74.23 12.14
N LYS A 938 9.72 75.24 12.25
CA LYS A 938 9.50 76.38 13.14
C LYS A 938 9.08 77.59 12.33
N LYS A 939 7.91 78.16 12.64
CA LYS A 939 7.41 79.37 11.98
C LYS A 939 8.38 80.54 12.20
N ASN A 940 8.81 81.18 11.12
CA ASN A 940 9.83 82.23 11.11
C ASN A 940 9.17 83.61 11.30
N THR A 941 8.65 83.84 12.50
CA THR A 941 7.90 85.06 12.85
C THR A 941 8.52 85.85 14.00
N SER A 942 8.30 87.15 13.98
CA SER A 942 8.70 88.12 14.99
C SER A 942 7.51 89.04 15.33
N SER A 943 7.74 90.13 16.06
CA SER A 943 6.70 91.08 16.48
C SER A 943 7.13 92.55 16.35
N ILE A 944 6.14 93.40 16.06
CA ILE A 944 6.31 94.86 16.00
C ILE A 944 5.43 95.51 17.08
N GLU A 945 6.05 96.28 17.97
CA GLU A 945 5.36 97.06 19.00
C GLU A 945 5.18 98.51 18.54
N VAL A 946 3.95 98.91 18.23
CA VAL A 946 3.63 100.30 17.85
C VAL A 946 3.33 101.14 19.09
N LYS A 947 3.99 102.29 19.24
CA LYS A 947 3.83 103.21 20.38
C LYS A 947 3.49 104.63 19.94
N LYS A 948 2.78 105.35 20.81
CA LYS A 948 2.40 106.74 20.58
C LYS A 948 3.04 107.70 21.56
N LEU A 949 3.80 108.67 21.04
CA LEU A 949 4.23 109.86 21.76
C LEU A 949 3.51 111.10 21.20
N VAL A 950 3.29 112.09 22.05
CA VAL A 950 2.65 113.37 21.71
C VAL A 950 3.42 114.48 22.44
N THR A 951 3.67 115.59 21.77
CA THR A 951 4.56 116.70 22.19
C THR A 951 3.93 118.08 21.88
N GLY A 952 4.54 119.18 22.30
CA GLY A 952 3.98 120.54 22.14
C GLY A 952 2.97 120.98 23.21
N ASN A 953 2.77 122.29 23.32
CA ASN A 953 2.08 122.94 24.43
C ASN A 953 0.54 123.02 24.29
N LEU A 954 -0.01 122.69 23.11
CA LEU A 954 -1.45 122.64 22.84
C LEU A 954 -1.97 121.21 22.61
N SER A 955 -1.18 120.21 22.97
CA SER A 955 -1.52 118.80 22.80
C SER A 955 -2.53 118.28 23.83
N ASP A 956 -3.56 117.64 23.30
CA ASP A 956 -4.44 116.73 24.04
C ASP A 956 -3.74 115.37 24.12
N TYR A 957 -3.32 115.00 25.32
CA TYR A 957 -2.63 113.74 25.61
C TYR A 957 -3.60 112.54 25.71
N ASP A 958 -4.88 112.80 26.03
CA ASP A 958 -5.94 111.81 26.10
C ASP A 958 -6.55 111.51 24.71
N LYS A 959 -6.22 112.31 23.68
CA LYS A 959 -6.64 112.06 22.29
C LYS A 959 -6.11 110.70 21.83
N LYS A 960 -7.06 109.84 21.44
CA LYS A 960 -6.78 108.60 20.71
C LYS A 960 -6.55 108.90 19.24
N PHE A 961 -5.35 108.57 18.78
CA PHE A 961 -4.98 108.57 17.37
C PHE A 961 -5.34 107.21 16.77
N ALA A 962 -5.98 107.22 15.61
CA ALA A 962 -6.39 105.98 14.93
C ALA A 962 -5.20 105.43 14.13
N PHE A 963 -4.92 104.15 14.29
CA PHE A 963 -3.84 103.45 13.61
C PHE A 963 -4.36 102.29 12.77
N THR A 964 -3.73 102.09 11.62
CA THR A 964 -3.97 100.96 10.72
C THR A 964 -2.62 100.37 10.35
N ALA A 965 -2.29 99.20 10.88
CA ALA A 965 -1.16 98.40 10.41
C ALA A 965 -1.62 97.48 9.29
N SER A 966 -0.87 97.39 8.20
CA SER A 966 -1.18 96.53 7.06
C SER A 966 0.06 95.85 6.50
N TRP A 967 -0.07 94.58 6.13
CA TRP A 967 1.02 93.76 5.60
C TRP A 967 0.48 92.69 4.65
N LEU A 968 1.37 92.09 3.86
CA LEU A 968 1.02 90.89 3.09
C LEU A 968 1.23 89.66 3.98
N GLY A 969 0.22 88.81 4.10
CA GLY A 969 0.34 87.52 4.78
C GLY A 969 1.14 86.51 3.95
N SER A 970 1.57 85.45 4.63
CA SER A 970 2.19 84.24 4.05
C SER A 970 1.39 83.64 2.88
N ASP A 971 0.06 83.78 2.95
CA ASP A 971 -0.94 83.35 1.98
C ASP A 971 -1.16 84.32 0.80
N GLY A 972 -0.37 85.40 0.72
CA GLY A 972 -0.54 86.47 -0.27
C GLY A 972 -1.78 87.34 -0.05
N THR A 973 -2.52 87.18 1.05
CA THR A 973 -3.65 88.05 1.39
C THR A 973 -3.19 89.32 2.08
N GLN A 974 -3.84 90.46 1.82
CA GLN A 974 -3.53 91.68 2.57
C GLN A 974 -4.20 91.62 3.94
N LYS A 975 -3.40 91.58 5.00
CA LYS A 975 -3.83 91.54 6.39
C LYS A 975 -3.73 92.95 6.96
N THR A 976 -4.73 93.33 7.74
CA THR A 976 -4.88 94.68 8.30
C THR A 976 -5.36 94.58 9.74
N GLU A 977 -4.71 95.31 10.65
CA GLU A 977 -5.14 95.45 12.04
C GLU A 977 -5.33 96.93 12.38
N GLU A 978 -6.55 97.29 12.78
CA GLU A 978 -6.92 98.64 13.21
C GLU A 978 -6.93 98.73 14.73
N PHE A 979 -6.37 99.81 15.26
CA PHE A 979 -6.29 100.08 16.70
C PHE A 979 -6.24 101.59 16.95
N SER A 980 -6.09 102.00 18.21
CA SER A 980 -5.89 103.41 18.55
C SER A 980 -5.03 103.56 19.80
N LEU A 981 -4.17 104.58 19.81
CA LEU A 981 -3.24 104.86 20.90
C LEU A 981 -3.33 106.33 21.32
N SER A 982 -3.23 106.57 22.62
CA SER A 982 -3.13 107.86 23.30
C SER A 982 -1.66 108.13 23.69
N HIS A 983 -1.32 109.32 24.20
CA HIS A 983 0.05 109.62 24.61
C HIS A 983 0.56 108.64 25.70
N ASN A 984 1.67 107.95 25.44
CA ASN A 984 2.28 106.99 26.36
C ASN A 984 1.32 105.86 26.84
N ASP A 985 0.33 105.50 26.03
CA ASP A 985 -0.32 104.18 26.16
C ASP A 985 0.73 103.06 26.07
N ASN A 986 0.42 101.88 26.63
CA ASN A 986 1.31 100.71 26.67
C ASN A 986 1.79 100.20 25.28
N GLY A 987 1.28 100.76 24.20
CA GLY A 987 1.54 100.36 22.82
C GLY A 987 0.61 99.23 22.35
N LYS A 988 0.80 98.84 21.09
CA LYS A 988 0.11 97.74 20.43
C LYS A 988 1.14 96.82 19.79
N THR A 989 1.26 95.60 20.32
CA THR A 989 2.06 94.55 19.69
C THR A 989 1.27 93.90 18.56
N LEU A 990 1.89 93.87 17.39
CA LEU A 990 1.54 93.06 16.23
C LEU A 990 2.39 91.78 16.34
N ASN A 991 1.75 90.63 16.55
CA ASN A 991 2.41 89.33 16.76
C ASN A 991 2.41 88.50 15.47
N ASP A 992 3.22 87.44 15.45
CA ASP A 992 3.23 86.40 14.41
C ASP A 992 3.46 86.93 12.98
N LEU A 993 4.16 88.06 12.87
CA LEU A 993 4.54 88.71 11.61
C LEU A 993 5.74 87.98 10.98
N PRO A 994 5.68 87.55 9.71
CA PRO A 994 6.80 86.82 9.12
C PRO A 994 8.04 87.69 8.93
N VAL A 995 9.21 87.11 9.17
CA VAL A 995 10.50 87.81 9.06
C VAL A 995 10.80 88.13 7.60
N GLY A 996 11.12 89.39 7.31
CA GLY A 996 11.28 89.90 5.95
C GLY A 996 10.03 90.52 5.32
N THR A 997 8.84 90.35 5.92
CA THR A 997 7.62 91.02 5.43
C THR A 997 7.70 92.55 5.60
N PRO A 998 7.34 93.36 4.59
CA PRO A 998 7.13 94.79 4.77
C PRO A 998 5.76 95.07 5.42
N VAL A 999 5.77 95.72 6.59
CA VAL A 999 4.58 96.17 7.32
C VAL A 999 4.48 97.68 7.18
N THR A 1000 3.35 98.16 6.65
CA THR A 1000 3.04 99.58 6.56
C THR A 1000 2.10 99.97 7.69
N ILE A 1001 2.59 100.80 8.60
CA ILE A 1001 1.84 101.34 9.73
C ILE A 1001 1.42 102.76 9.37
N SER A 1002 0.12 103.03 9.40
CA SER A 1002 -0.46 104.34 9.15
C SER A 1002 -1.13 104.88 10.41
N GLU A 1003 -1.04 106.19 10.64
CA GLU A 1003 -1.71 106.92 11.71
C GLU A 1003 -2.55 108.07 11.10
N ASN A 1004 -3.80 108.22 11.55
CA ASN A 1004 -4.56 109.46 11.34
C ASN A 1004 -4.31 110.43 12.51
N ARG A 1005 -3.85 111.63 12.16
CA ARG A 1005 -3.19 112.58 13.05
C ARG A 1005 -3.93 113.91 13.15
N ASP A 1006 -5.20 113.94 12.70
CA ASP A 1006 -6.07 115.11 12.53
C ASP A 1006 -5.74 116.28 13.49
N GLY A 1007 -5.22 117.37 12.91
CA GLY A 1007 -4.86 118.59 13.62
C GLY A 1007 -3.57 118.55 14.44
N TYR A 1008 -2.61 117.68 14.11
CA TYR A 1008 -1.26 117.61 14.69
C TYR A 1008 -0.19 117.49 13.59
N ASP A 1009 0.95 118.15 13.79
CA ASP A 1009 2.13 118.01 12.94
C ASP A 1009 2.90 116.71 13.28
N LEU A 1010 3.73 116.22 12.36
CA LEU A 1010 4.58 115.04 12.60
C LEU A 1010 5.95 115.53 13.08
N GLU A 1011 6.35 115.14 14.29
CA GLU A 1011 7.69 115.45 14.81
C GLU A 1011 8.71 114.43 14.27
N ASN A 1012 8.40 113.13 14.36
CA ASN A 1012 9.21 112.03 13.82
C ASN A 1012 8.48 110.68 13.90
N ILE A 1013 9.03 109.68 13.21
CA ILE A 1013 8.75 108.26 13.45
C ILE A 1013 10.10 107.56 13.73
N LYS A 1014 10.17 106.76 14.81
CA LYS A 1014 11.40 106.14 15.29
C LYS A 1014 11.29 104.61 15.36
N GLN A 1015 12.30 103.91 14.85
CA GLN A 1015 12.52 102.48 15.04
C GLN A 1015 13.48 102.29 16.22
N GLY A 1016 12.96 101.78 17.33
CA GLY A 1016 13.64 101.87 18.63
C GLY A 1016 13.91 103.32 18.99
N ASN A 1017 15.18 103.66 19.21
CA ASN A 1017 15.64 105.04 19.47
C ASN A 1017 16.06 105.80 18.21
N THR A 1018 16.10 105.15 17.04
CA THR A 1018 16.64 105.70 15.79
C THR A 1018 15.52 106.26 14.91
N GLU A 1019 15.70 107.46 14.39
CA GLU A 1019 14.73 108.08 13.48
C GLU A 1019 14.71 107.39 12.11
N LEU A 1020 13.52 107.12 11.58
CA LEU A 1020 13.35 106.58 10.23
C LEU A 1020 13.69 107.66 9.19
N SER A 1021 14.32 107.25 8.10
CA SER A 1021 14.69 108.14 7.00
C SER A 1021 13.46 108.58 6.19
N GLU A 1022 13.50 109.80 5.63
CA GLU A 1022 12.36 110.43 4.95
C GLU A 1022 11.80 109.58 3.79
N ASP A 1023 12.63 108.78 3.12
CA ASP A 1023 12.23 107.87 2.03
C ASP A 1023 11.31 106.72 2.49
N LYS A 1024 11.26 106.43 3.79
CA LYS A 1024 10.41 105.39 4.40
C LYS A 1024 9.13 105.94 5.03
N ILE A 1025 8.94 107.26 5.02
CA ILE A 1025 7.80 107.95 5.64
C ILE A 1025 6.97 108.62 4.54
N THR A 1026 5.65 108.53 4.63
CA THR A 1026 4.75 109.39 3.85
C THR A 1026 3.85 110.21 4.77
N SER A 1027 3.50 111.42 4.37
CA SER A 1027 2.65 112.32 5.13
C SER A 1027 1.86 113.25 4.20
N ASP A 1028 0.56 113.37 4.43
CA ASP A 1028 -0.33 114.26 3.67
C ASP A 1028 -0.81 115.49 4.49
N GLY A 1029 -0.29 115.63 5.71
CA GLY A 1029 -0.69 116.65 6.69
C GLY A 1029 -1.86 116.26 7.59
N THR A 1030 -2.65 115.25 7.24
CA THR A 1030 -3.73 114.66 8.07
C THR A 1030 -3.36 113.26 8.55
N ASN A 1031 -2.74 112.46 7.69
CA ASN A 1031 -2.23 111.13 7.96
C ASN A 1031 -0.71 111.12 7.83
N SER A 1032 -0.05 110.16 8.48
CA SER A 1032 1.31 109.75 8.12
C SER A 1032 1.47 108.25 8.26
N SER A 1033 2.36 107.67 7.46
CA SER A 1033 2.67 106.24 7.53
C SER A 1033 4.17 105.99 7.39
N CYS A 1034 4.60 104.82 7.83
CA CYS A 1034 5.93 104.29 7.54
C CYS A 1034 5.85 102.83 7.13
N THR A 1035 6.73 102.40 6.23
CA THR A 1035 6.91 100.98 5.89
C THR A 1035 8.22 100.48 6.49
N VAL A 1036 8.13 99.43 7.31
CA VAL A 1036 9.27 98.78 7.96
C VAL A 1036 9.28 97.29 7.66
N THR A 1037 10.47 96.71 7.48
CA THR A 1037 10.65 95.28 7.26
C THR A 1037 10.79 94.58 8.61
N VAL A 1038 10.01 93.52 8.84
CA VAL A 1038 10.09 92.70 10.06
C VAL A 1038 11.47 92.07 10.19
N THR A 1039 12.15 92.32 11.31
CA THR A 1039 13.43 91.70 11.65
C THR A 1039 13.24 90.38 12.42
N ASN A 1040 14.27 89.54 12.43
CA ASN A 1040 14.32 88.31 13.24
C ASN A 1040 14.21 88.58 14.75
N GLU A 1041 14.65 89.75 15.20
CA GLU A 1041 14.42 90.26 16.55
C GLU A 1041 13.15 91.13 16.61
N PRO A 1042 12.42 91.17 17.75
CA PRO A 1042 11.30 92.09 17.98
C PRO A 1042 11.72 93.56 17.90
N MET A 1043 10.82 94.43 17.42
CA MET A 1043 11.12 95.84 17.15
C MET A 1043 9.99 96.79 17.59
N THR A 1044 10.34 97.96 18.14
CA THR A 1044 9.38 99.01 18.50
C THR A 1044 9.35 100.12 17.45
N ILE A 1045 8.17 100.56 17.02
CA ILE A 1045 7.97 101.74 16.16
C ILE A 1045 7.19 102.81 16.94
N THR A 1046 7.78 103.98 17.16
CA THR A 1046 7.15 105.09 17.87
C THR A 1046 6.81 106.24 16.91
N PHE A 1047 5.54 106.63 16.87
CA PHE A 1047 5.07 107.82 16.13
C PHE A 1047 4.98 109.02 17.07
N THR A 1048 5.62 110.15 16.76
CA THR A 1048 5.59 111.36 17.60
C THR A 1048 4.82 112.48 16.91
N ASN A 1049 3.72 112.94 17.52
CA ASN A 1049 2.90 114.05 17.01
C ASN A 1049 3.05 115.30 17.86
N GLU A 1050 3.35 116.44 17.25
CA GLU A 1050 3.45 117.72 17.95
C GLU A 1050 2.23 118.61 17.69
N LYS A 1051 1.88 119.46 18.67
CA LYS A 1051 0.90 120.53 18.50
C LYS A 1051 1.25 121.77 19.31
N ASP A 1052 1.65 122.81 18.60
CA ASP A 1052 2.10 124.07 19.17
C ASP A 1052 1.38 125.29 18.56
N ALA A 1053 1.61 126.47 19.14
CA ALA A 1053 0.86 127.68 18.79
C ALA A 1053 1.50 128.47 17.63
N ILE A 1054 0.86 128.48 16.46
CA ILE A 1054 1.27 129.36 15.35
C ILE A 1054 1.06 130.83 15.74
N VAL A 1055 2.15 131.60 15.81
CA VAL A 1055 2.11 133.05 16.07
C VAL A 1055 2.03 133.80 14.73
N ASP A 1056 0.82 134.13 14.28
CA ASP A 1056 0.58 134.87 13.03
C ASP A 1056 1.12 136.32 13.12
N VAL A 1057 2.31 136.54 12.56
CA VAL A 1057 2.92 137.87 12.36
C VAL A 1057 2.52 138.44 10.99
N GLY A 1058 1.21 138.59 10.79
CA GLY A 1058 0.58 138.87 9.49
C GLY A 1058 1.08 140.11 8.74
N ILE A 1059 2.06 139.92 7.85
CA ILE A 1059 2.55 140.91 6.88
C ILE A 1059 2.48 140.30 5.47
N ARG A 1060 1.49 140.71 4.67
CA ARG A 1060 1.48 140.49 3.22
C ARG A 1060 2.23 141.62 2.51
N MET A 1061 3.05 141.30 1.52
CA MET A 1061 3.99 142.23 0.86
C MET A 1061 3.54 142.62 -0.56
N ASP A 1062 2.24 142.54 -0.82
CA ASP A 1062 1.68 142.37 -2.16
C ASP A 1062 1.18 143.69 -2.79
N ASN A 1063 1.42 144.84 -2.15
CA ASN A 1063 0.84 146.14 -2.54
C ASN A 1063 1.90 147.21 -2.89
N LEU A 1064 1.64 147.92 -4.00
CA LEU A 1064 2.61 148.82 -4.65
C LEU A 1064 3.14 150.06 -3.87
N PRO A 1065 2.54 150.59 -2.78
CA PRO A 1065 3.08 151.80 -2.13
C PRO A 1065 4.53 151.69 -1.63
N TYR A 1066 5.00 150.50 -1.26
CA TYR A 1066 6.32 150.32 -0.64
C TYR A 1066 7.51 150.39 -1.61
N ILE A 1067 7.30 150.11 -2.91
CA ILE A 1067 8.36 150.21 -3.93
C ILE A 1067 8.78 151.68 -4.14
N LEU A 1068 7.84 152.62 -4.01
CA LEU A 1068 8.10 154.06 -4.17
C LEU A 1068 8.89 154.67 -3.01
N MET A 1069 8.81 154.11 -1.80
CA MET A 1069 9.59 154.57 -0.64
C MET A 1069 11.10 154.31 -0.79
N LEU A 1070 11.49 153.23 -1.49
CA LEU A 1070 12.91 152.94 -1.76
C LEU A 1070 13.50 153.74 -2.92
N ALA A 1071 12.67 154.20 -3.87
CA ALA A 1071 13.12 155.03 -4.99
C ALA A 1071 13.41 156.50 -4.59
N LEU A 1072 12.71 157.03 -3.58
CA LEU A 1072 12.78 158.45 -3.21
C LEU A 1072 13.99 158.85 -2.33
N VAL A 1073 14.71 157.88 -1.76
CA VAL A 1073 15.87 158.17 -0.88
C VAL A 1073 17.17 158.36 -1.68
N ALA A 1074 17.30 157.76 -2.87
CA ALA A 1074 18.50 157.90 -3.71
C ALA A 1074 18.52 159.19 -4.57
N GLY A 1075 17.35 159.74 -4.93
CA GLY A 1075 17.25 160.91 -5.80
C GLY A 1075 17.51 162.27 -5.13
N GLY A 1076 17.44 162.35 -3.79
CA GLY A 1076 17.45 163.62 -3.05
C GLY A 1076 18.81 164.28 -2.85
N ALA A 1077 19.92 163.65 -3.26
CA ALA A 1077 21.28 164.13 -3.00
C ALA A 1077 21.80 165.17 -4.03
N ALA A 1078 21.05 165.47 -5.09
CA ALA A 1078 21.44 166.42 -6.13
C ALA A 1078 20.55 167.69 -6.12
N ALA A 1079 21.17 168.85 -6.37
CA ALA A 1079 20.54 170.17 -6.51
C ALA A 1079 20.02 170.90 -5.25
N ALA A 1080 20.47 170.51 -4.04
CA ALA A 1080 20.41 171.39 -2.86
C ALA A 1080 21.71 172.20 -2.67
N VAL A 1081 21.63 173.52 -2.88
CA VAL A 1081 22.61 174.54 -2.43
C VAL A 1081 24.04 174.48 -3.03
N ILE A 1082 24.14 174.57 -4.37
CA ILE A 1082 25.10 175.54 -4.92
C ILE A 1082 24.44 176.92 -4.84
N LEU A 1083 24.44 177.59 -3.67
CA LEU A 1083 24.07 179.02 -3.57
C LEU A 1083 24.42 179.75 -2.24
N ARG A 1084 25.66 179.65 -1.73
CA ARG A 1084 26.40 180.80 -1.12
C ARG A 1084 27.83 180.45 -0.67
N ARG A 1085 28.81 180.78 -1.52
CA ARG A 1085 30.20 181.03 -1.09
C ARG A 1085 30.28 182.39 -0.40
N ARG A 1086 31.00 182.52 0.74
CA ARG A 1086 32.15 183.44 0.92
C ARG A 1086 32.58 183.64 2.38
N ARG A 1087 33.91 183.75 2.55
CA ARG A 1087 34.70 184.11 3.75
C ARG A 1087 34.74 183.03 4.86
N SER A 1088 35.87 182.84 5.54
CA SER A 1088 37.23 183.36 5.29
C SER A 1088 38.09 182.33 4.56
#